data_AF-A0A0Q9YJI1-F1
#
_entry.id   AF-A0A0Q9YJI1-F1
#
_cell.length_a   1.000
_cell.length_b   1.000
_cell.length_c   1.000
_cell.angle_alpha   90.00
_cell.angle_beta   90.00
_cell.angle_gamma   90.00
#
_symmetry.space_group_name_H-M   'P 1'
#
loop_
_entity.id
_entity.type
_entity.pdbx_description
1 polymer ?
#
loop_
_entity_poly.entity_id
_entity_poly.type
_entity_poly.pdbx_seq_one_letter_code
_entity_poly.pdbx_strand_id
1 'polypeptide(L)'
;MKPGIDIEESPDIILNGVRVPPEILGHIFEHVGEARFVGSHSLMTVCKAWNPAFNLAVTGEKFARKGRKATSVLKDCQQNLTNAIFILSDKKTRSHLRISEIFKVAFRHKEFAHAIWKSAQINGSNVTEIIKYLPLLCEHKEVAEEIYRYGEDYSDSLFMYYAAIHHLHLAKKLFKDDIVRQNLTTQELLALGSAHLEITKRILADPHLMLTLTNASSALRKLCVAHSKIATYVLANPVLNATLNGKSLAIIGAAHLDAARAIWESHSLKERLGNEHLMTISLAHAEIAHDLFADLSAAQQSSLITAHIEIARKQLATVRSIEGKDEKRALLRTVMHSHPEIDIEIWSNIYFQETLEVDDLVSLGLSHERIARSVWNNKQLLSQLTDEQQMALGERHLCIAEAIVKEKPALRKKSLALLGIAHEKIANQIWENEALIKELSMDELFELSIHEAIALGIWQSDSLRSTATDEQIREIANNNIMIAREIVADNALCKKLSGEQLCTLAIADIEIAYLVFERYLQGKVDLDIVLIAEKHQAIALKLMKTDELIDALESSQLQALGVAHADVAHLILSDEELRELLDEDELTEIIIAQPAVILSILQDILANQAFNDLPDDAFLNLVKRQCDIFSLPTTKHIVRQMIDDALPENRVHLKGKLYENKLSLNIVRAIFKLSEVNFPLNKPFVADSVIPQRSFFPCILM
;
A
#
# COMPACT_ATOMS: atom_id res chain seq x y z
N MET A 1 -28.63 1.36 -69.91
CA MET A 1 -28.74 2.65 -70.63
C MET A 1 -27.61 3.55 -70.15
N LYS A 2 -26.77 4.05 -71.06
CA LYS A 2 -25.79 5.14 -70.85
C LYS A 2 -26.51 6.49 -70.64
N PRO A 3 -25.84 7.61 -70.26
CA PRO A 3 -24.40 7.85 -70.00
C PRO A 3 -24.14 8.39 -68.56
N GLY A 4 -22.95 8.26 -67.97
CA GLY A 4 -21.75 9.06 -68.27
C GLY A 4 -21.77 10.37 -67.48
N ILE A 5 -21.11 10.40 -66.32
CA ILE A 5 -20.58 11.63 -65.74
C ILE A 5 -19.08 11.37 -65.58
N ASP A 6 -18.31 11.93 -66.50
CA ASP A 6 -16.87 12.12 -66.33
C ASP A 6 -16.64 12.90 -65.03
N ILE A 7 -15.77 12.36 -64.18
CA ILE A 7 -15.14 13.11 -63.09
C ILE A 7 -13.78 13.60 -63.62
N GLU A 8 -13.82 14.30 -64.74
CA GLU A 8 -12.77 15.21 -65.15
C GLU A 8 -13.46 16.58 -65.23
N GLU A 9 -13.04 17.52 -64.38
CA GLU A 9 -13.61 18.86 -64.17
C GLU A 9 -14.82 18.96 -63.20
N SER A 10 -14.60 18.67 -61.92
CA SER A 10 -15.45 19.27 -60.86
C SER A 10 -14.99 20.71 -60.61
N PRO A 11 -15.86 21.73 -60.71
CA PRO A 11 -15.48 23.11 -60.47
C PRO A 11 -15.14 23.32 -58.99
N ASP A 12 -14.17 24.19 -58.75
CA ASP A 12 -13.80 24.63 -57.42
C ASP A 12 -14.99 25.21 -56.67
N ILE A 13 -15.35 24.59 -55.56
CA ILE A 13 -16.31 25.20 -54.63
C ILE A 13 -15.55 26.26 -53.84
N ILE A 14 -15.72 27.52 -54.27
CA ILE A 14 -15.16 28.70 -53.61
C ILE A 14 -16.18 29.24 -52.62
N LEU A 15 -15.95 29.02 -51.33
CA LEU A 15 -16.73 29.63 -50.25
C LEU A 15 -16.01 30.90 -49.79
N ASN A 16 -16.57 32.07 -50.12
CA ASN A 16 -16.03 33.38 -49.76
C ASN A 16 -14.55 33.60 -50.16
N GLY A 17 -14.18 33.19 -51.37
CA GLY A 17 -12.88 33.49 -51.98
C GLY A 17 -11.73 32.56 -51.58
N VAL A 18 -11.98 31.45 -50.88
CA VAL A 18 -10.97 30.43 -50.58
C VAL A 18 -11.42 29.06 -51.12
N ARG A 19 -10.49 28.36 -51.76
CA ARG A 19 -10.69 27.03 -52.36
C ARG A 19 -10.70 26.00 -51.24
N VAL A 20 -11.84 25.37 -50.98
CA VAL A 20 -11.96 24.31 -49.96
C VAL A 20 -11.75 22.95 -50.65
N PRO A 21 -10.81 22.12 -50.18
CA PRO A 21 -10.61 20.77 -50.74
C PRO A 21 -11.89 19.93 -50.65
N PRO A 22 -12.32 19.24 -51.72
CA PRO A 22 -13.54 18.44 -51.75
C PRO A 22 -13.65 17.41 -50.62
N GLU A 23 -12.52 16.93 -50.11
CA GLU A 23 -12.43 15.92 -49.05
C GLU A 23 -12.90 16.45 -47.69
N ILE A 24 -12.75 17.76 -47.43
CA ILE A 24 -13.23 18.42 -46.20
C ILE A 24 -14.75 18.58 -46.24
N LEU A 25 -15.30 18.89 -47.41
CA LEU A 25 -16.75 18.99 -47.61
C LEU A 25 -17.41 17.61 -47.51
N GLY A 26 -16.79 16.57 -48.08
CA GLY A 26 -17.26 15.18 -47.97
C GLY A 26 -17.38 14.71 -46.51
N HIS A 27 -16.36 14.98 -45.69
CA HIS A 27 -16.40 14.61 -44.27
C HIS A 27 -17.45 15.36 -43.44
N ILE A 28 -17.72 16.62 -43.77
CA ILE A 28 -18.78 17.43 -43.15
C ILE A 28 -20.16 16.85 -43.49
N PHE A 29 -20.36 16.37 -44.72
CA PHE A 29 -21.66 15.82 -45.16
C PHE A 29 -21.90 14.38 -44.70
N GLU A 30 -20.86 13.55 -44.54
CA GLU A 30 -20.99 12.17 -44.01
C GLU A 30 -21.38 12.10 -42.54
N HIS A 31 -21.03 13.10 -41.72
CA HIS A 31 -21.25 13.08 -40.26
C HIS A 31 -22.54 13.78 -39.81
N VAL A 32 -23.29 14.38 -40.74
CA VAL A 32 -24.64 14.87 -40.51
C VAL A 32 -25.59 13.73 -40.91
N GLY A 33 -25.88 12.83 -39.96
CA GLY A 33 -26.69 11.64 -40.21
C GLY A 33 -28.03 11.94 -40.92
N GLU A 34 -28.48 10.98 -41.73
CA GLU A 34 -29.63 11.03 -42.67
C GLU A 34 -31.01 11.35 -42.07
N ALA A 35 -31.11 11.81 -40.82
CA ALA A 35 -32.37 12.23 -40.22
C ALA A 35 -32.38 13.73 -39.92
N ARG A 36 -33.20 14.43 -40.72
CA ARG A 36 -33.81 15.77 -40.50
C ARG A 36 -33.07 17.00 -41.05
N PHE A 37 -32.97 17.06 -42.38
CA PHE A 37 -33.18 18.32 -43.08
C PHE A 37 -34.32 18.18 -44.10
N VAL A 38 -35.56 18.13 -43.58
CA VAL A 38 -36.75 18.38 -44.40
C VAL A 38 -37.31 19.72 -43.98
N GLY A 39 -37.24 20.70 -44.90
CA GLY A 39 -37.83 22.03 -44.76
C GLY A 39 -36.82 23.18 -44.69
N SER A 40 -36.96 24.13 -45.61
CA SER A 40 -36.13 25.33 -45.82
C SER A 40 -36.09 26.35 -44.67
N HIS A 41 -36.65 26.03 -43.50
CA HIS A 41 -36.90 26.98 -42.41
C HIS A 41 -36.20 26.64 -41.08
N SER A 42 -35.52 25.50 -40.97
CA SER A 42 -34.92 25.04 -39.69
C SER A 42 -33.55 25.67 -39.42
N LEU A 43 -32.72 25.87 -40.45
CA LEU A 43 -31.43 26.59 -40.37
C LEU A 43 -31.63 28.09 -40.07
N MET A 44 -32.66 28.70 -40.67
CA MET A 44 -33.06 30.09 -40.42
C MET A 44 -33.55 30.32 -38.98
N THR A 45 -34.15 29.32 -38.33
CA THR A 45 -34.68 29.46 -36.96
C THR A 45 -33.57 29.37 -35.91
N VAL A 46 -32.56 28.52 -36.13
CA VAL A 46 -31.36 28.46 -35.29
C VAL A 46 -30.48 29.70 -35.51
N CYS A 47 -30.32 30.16 -36.75
CA CYS A 47 -29.61 31.41 -37.06
C CYS A 47 -30.31 32.65 -36.48
N LYS A 48 -31.64 32.76 -36.53
CA LYS A 48 -32.38 33.93 -35.99
C LYS A 48 -32.35 34.02 -34.46
N ALA A 49 -32.29 32.91 -33.75
CA ALA A 49 -32.20 32.91 -32.29
C ALA A 49 -30.81 33.33 -31.78
N TRP A 50 -29.75 33.11 -32.58
CA TRP A 50 -28.35 33.33 -32.15
C TRP A 50 -27.73 34.60 -32.74
N ASN A 51 -28.19 35.10 -33.89
CA ASN A 51 -27.69 36.35 -34.49
C ASN A 51 -27.79 37.58 -33.56
N PRO A 52 -28.86 37.78 -32.76
CA PRO A 52 -28.95 38.89 -31.83
C PRO A 52 -28.02 38.74 -30.62
N ALA A 53 -27.77 37.51 -30.17
CA ALA A 53 -26.82 37.22 -29.09
C ALA A 53 -25.36 37.43 -29.52
N PHE A 54 -25.10 37.27 -30.83
CA PHE A 54 -23.78 37.37 -31.41
C PHE A 54 -23.36 38.82 -31.72
N ASN A 55 -24.29 39.65 -32.23
CA ASN A 55 -23.99 41.06 -32.52
C ASN A 55 -23.76 41.92 -31.26
N LEU A 56 -24.22 41.49 -30.08
CA LEU A 56 -23.99 42.13 -28.78
C LEU A 56 -22.63 41.77 -28.15
N ALA A 57 -21.97 40.69 -28.59
CA ALA A 57 -20.66 40.28 -28.05
C ALA A 57 -19.48 41.01 -28.71
N VAL A 58 -19.70 41.65 -29.87
CA VAL A 58 -18.64 42.17 -30.76
C VAL A 58 -18.34 43.67 -30.54
N THR A 59 -19.16 44.41 -29.79
CA THR A 59 -19.00 45.88 -29.63
C THR A 59 -18.58 46.37 -28.24
N GLY A 60 -18.22 45.48 -27.31
CA GLY A 60 -17.64 45.87 -26.02
C GLY A 60 -18.58 46.54 -25.01
N GLU A 61 -19.85 46.74 -25.33
CA GLU A 61 -20.87 47.15 -24.36
C GLU A 61 -21.65 45.93 -23.84
N LYS A 62 -21.47 45.65 -22.54
CA LYS A 62 -22.25 44.77 -21.65
C LYS A 62 -23.01 43.59 -22.31
N PHE A 63 -22.65 42.38 -21.88
CA PHE A 63 -23.43 41.11 -21.92
C PHE A 63 -24.78 41.19 -21.17
N ALA A 64 -25.59 42.22 -21.41
CA ALA A 64 -26.85 42.52 -20.73
C ALA A 64 -28.05 42.13 -21.60
N ARG A 65 -28.13 40.84 -21.96
CA ARG A 65 -29.38 40.09 -22.13
C ARG A 65 -29.00 38.59 -22.20
N LYS A 66 -28.99 37.94 -21.02
CA LYS A 66 -28.64 36.53 -20.72
C LYS A 66 -27.18 36.16 -20.35
N GLY A 67 -26.37 37.09 -19.83
CA GLY A 67 -25.38 36.80 -18.77
C GLY A 67 -24.29 35.73 -18.98
N ARG A 68 -23.97 35.28 -20.20
CA ARG A 68 -22.88 34.32 -20.45
C ARG A 68 -21.55 35.04 -20.67
N LYS A 69 -20.45 34.58 -20.05
CA LYS A 69 -19.09 35.15 -20.25
C LYS A 69 -18.40 34.46 -21.44
N ALA A 70 -17.42 35.09 -22.10
CA ALA A 70 -16.61 34.43 -23.15
C ALA A 70 -16.00 33.08 -22.69
N THR A 71 -15.66 32.98 -21.40
CA THR A 71 -15.23 31.73 -20.75
C THR A 71 -16.29 30.64 -20.76
N SER A 72 -17.57 30.98 -20.67
CA SER A 72 -18.67 30.00 -20.78
C SER A 72 -18.86 29.50 -22.21
N VAL A 73 -18.64 30.34 -23.23
CA VAL A 73 -18.66 29.90 -24.64
C VAL A 73 -17.50 28.95 -24.94
N LEU A 74 -16.29 29.26 -24.44
CA LEU A 74 -15.14 28.35 -24.56
C LEU A 74 -15.38 27.03 -23.83
N LYS A 75 -16.02 27.06 -22.65
CA LYS A 75 -16.40 25.85 -21.91
C LYS A 75 -17.43 25.02 -22.69
N ASP A 76 -18.42 25.66 -23.30
CA ASP A 76 -19.42 25.00 -24.14
C ASP A 76 -18.77 24.35 -25.38
N CYS A 77 -17.80 25.03 -26.01
CA CYS A 77 -17.01 24.47 -27.12
C CYS A 77 -16.16 23.28 -26.69
N GLN A 78 -15.55 23.33 -25.50
CA GLN A 78 -14.77 22.20 -24.96
C GLN A 78 -15.63 20.97 -24.66
N GLN A 79 -16.93 21.15 -24.44
CA GLN A 79 -17.86 20.07 -24.11
C GLN A 79 -18.62 19.53 -25.33
N ASN A 80 -18.69 20.26 -26.44
CA ASN A 80 -19.51 19.89 -27.59
C ASN A 80 -18.79 20.15 -28.93
N LEU A 81 -18.53 19.07 -29.66
CA LEU A 81 -17.83 19.07 -30.95
C LEU A 81 -18.57 19.91 -32.01
N THR A 82 -19.90 19.78 -32.09
CA THR A 82 -20.73 20.54 -33.05
C THR A 82 -20.61 22.05 -32.81
N ASN A 83 -20.61 22.47 -31.54
CA ASN A 83 -20.45 23.88 -31.19
C ASN A 83 -19.03 24.39 -31.49
N ALA A 84 -18.01 23.57 -31.22
CA ALA A 84 -16.63 23.88 -31.58
C ALA A 84 -16.46 24.07 -33.09
N ILE A 85 -16.99 23.13 -33.90
CA ILE A 85 -16.96 23.19 -35.36
C ILE A 85 -17.66 24.46 -35.86
N PHE A 86 -18.85 24.77 -35.34
CA PHE A 86 -19.61 25.95 -35.74
C PHE A 86 -18.86 27.26 -35.47
N ILE A 87 -18.28 27.42 -34.28
CA ILE A 87 -17.57 28.63 -33.85
C ILE A 87 -16.24 28.82 -34.58
N LEU A 88 -15.52 27.72 -34.87
CA LEU A 88 -14.18 27.77 -35.45
C LEU A 88 -14.19 27.78 -36.99
N SER A 89 -15.30 27.37 -37.60
CA SER A 89 -15.52 27.48 -39.06
C SER A 89 -15.95 28.90 -39.48
N ASP A 90 -16.47 29.71 -38.56
CA ASP A 90 -16.82 31.11 -38.83
C ASP A 90 -15.59 32.03 -38.78
N LYS A 91 -15.22 32.60 -39.93
CA LYS A 91 -14.03 33.45 -40.10
C LYS A 91 -14.03 34.68 -39.18
N LYS A 92 -15.21 35.25 -38.91
CA LYS A 92 -15.35 36.44 -38.06
C LYS A 92 -15.09 36.08 -36.61
N THR A 93 -15.69 35.01 -36.11
CA THR A 93 -15.51 34.51 -34.74
C THR A 93 -14.09 34.03 -34.48
N ARG A 94 -13.52 33.26 -35.42
CA ARG A 94 -12.14 32.78 -35.35
C ARG A 94 -11.12 33.92 -35.26
N SER A 95 -11.36 35.04 -35.93
CA SER A 95 -10.45 36.21 -35.89
C SER A 95 -10.41 36.91 -34.51
N HIS A 96 -11.35 36.60 -33.62
CA HIS A 96 -11.41 37.15 -32.26
C HIS A 96 -10.87 36.19 -31.19
N LEU A 97 -10.58 34.93 -31.54
CA LEU A 97 -10.00 33.95 -30.62
C LEU A 97 -8.48 34.02 -30.66
N ARG A 98 -7.84 33.98 -29.49
CA ARG A 98 -6.39 33.82 -29.41
C ARG A 98 -6.02 32.41 -29.86
N ILE A 99 -4.83 32.25 -30.43
CA ILE A 99 -4.29 30.93 -30.82
C ILE A 99 -4.36 29.95 -29.65
N SER A 100 -3.98 30.37 -28.44
CA SER A 100 -4.07 29.54 -27.23
C SER A 100 -5.49 29.10 -26.85
N GLU A 101 -6.53 29.84 -27.24
CA GLU A 101 -7.93 29.49 -27.00
C GLU A 101 -8.43 28.48 -28.05
N ILE A 102 -7.98 28.62 -29.29
CA ILE A 102 -8.26 27.66 -30.38
C ILE A 102 -7.67 26.29 -30.01
N PHE A 103 -6.42 26.24 -29.55
CA PHE A 103 -5.80 24.98 -29.13
C PHE A 103 -6.46 24.36 -27.89
N LYS A 104 -7.00 25.16 -26.95
CA LYS A 104 -7.78 24.65 -25.80
C LYS A 104 -9.07 23.96 -26.20
N VAL A 105 -9.65 24.33 -27.35
CA VAL A 105 -10.80 23.65 -27.92
C VAL A 105 -10.35 22.39 -28.68
N ALA A 106 -9.26 22.47 -29.45
CA ALA A 106 -8.66 21.34 -30.16
C ALA A 106 -8.20 20.20 -29.25
N PHE A 107 -7.71 20.53 -28.06
CA PHE A 107 -7.35 19.57 -27.01
C PHE A 107 -8.48 18.57 -26.72
N ARG A 108 -9.75 18.97 -26.82
CA ARG A 108 -10.90 18.11 -26.50
C ARG A 108 -11.49 17.37 -27.71
N HIS A 109 -11.07 17.70 -28.92
CA HIS A 109 -11.72 17.26 -30.17
C HIS A 109 -10.67 16.84 -31.21
N LYS A 110 -10.54 15.53 -31.43
CA LYS A 110 -9.47 14.97 -32.28
C LYS A 110 -9.55 15.44 -33.74
N GLU A 111 -10.76 15.51 -34.29
CA GLU A 111 -11.01 15.92 -35.67
C GLU A 111 -10.56 17.37 -35.89
N PHE A 112 -10.72 18.19 -34.86
CA PHE A 112 -10.34 19.59 -34.90
C PHE A 112 -8.83 19.78 -34.72
N ALA A 113 -8.19 19.03 -33.81
CA ALA A 113 -6.74 19.00 -33.69
C ALA A 113 -6.07 18.55 -35.01
N HIS A 114 -6.65 17.55 -35.66
CA HIS A 114 -6.23 17.04 -36.96
C HIS A 114 -6.31 18.09 -38.07
N ALA A 115 -7.45 18.79 -38.15
CA ALA A 115 -7.66 19.85 -39.14
C ALA A 115 -6.68 21.02 -38.94
N ILE A 116 -6.41 21.41 -37.69
CA ILE A 116 -5.40 22.44 -37.39
C ILE A 116 -4.03 21.97 -37.87
N TRP A 117 -3.61 20.76 -37.53
CA TRP A 117 -2.31 20.21 -37.92
C TRP A 117 -2.15 20.16 -39.46
N LYS A 118 -3.14 19.61 -40.18
CA LYS A 118 -3.12 19.60 -41.66
C LYS A 118 -3.08 20.99 -42.27
N SER A 119 -3.85 21.94 -41.72
CA SER A 119 -3.85 23.32 -42.22
C SER A 119 -2.50 24.01 -42.00
N ALA A 120 -1.80 23.68 -40.92
CA ALA A 120 -0.46 24.16 -40.63
C ALA A 120 0.57 23.60 -41.62
N GLN A 121 0.49 22.31 -41.96
CA GLN A 121 1.34 21.67 -42.97
C GLN A 121 1.17 22.30 -44.35
N ILE A 122 -0.08 22.49 -44.80
CA ILE A 122 -0.41 22.99 -46.15
C ILE A 122 0.03 24.44 -46.36
N ASN A 123 -0.14 25.29 -45.35
CA ASN A 123 0.10 26.73 -45.49
C ASN A 123 1.55 27.15 -45.23
N GLY A 124 2.48 26.20 -45.04
CA GLY A 124 3.89 26.48 -44.72
C GLY A 124 4.06 27.44 -43.53
N SER A 125 3.07 27.48 -42.64
CA SER A 125 2.96 28.50 -41.59
C SER A 125 4.08 28.29 -40.57
N ASN A 126 4.51 29.40 -39.97
CA ASN A 126 5.65 29.53 -39.05
C ASN A 126 5.69 28.37 -38.02
N VAL A 127 6.47 27.33 -38.33
CA VAL A 127 6.73 26.11 -37.53
C VAL A 127 6.97 26.48 -36.05
N THR A 128 7.63 27.61 -35.81
CA THR A 128 7.89 28.23 -34.52
C THR A 128 6.64 28.52 -33.67
N GLU A 129 5.50 28.90 -34.26
CA GLU A 129 4.25 29.12 -33.54
C GLU A 129 3.56 27.81 -33.16
N ILE A 130 3.64 26.79 -34.02
CA ILE A 130 3.02 25.48 -33.79
C ILE A 130 3.75 24.72 -32.69
N ILE A 131 5.09 24.84 -32.62
CA ILE A 131 5.92 24.20 -31.58
C ILE A 131 5.39 24.52 -30.17
N LYS A 132 4.93 25.76 -29.92
CA LYS A 132 4.42 26.18 -28.62
C LYS A 132 3.14 25.45 -28.19
N TYR A 133 2.42 24.86 -29.13
CA TYR A 133 1.12 24.21 -28.90
C TYR A 133 1.10 22.73 -29.28
N LEU A 134 2.23 22.17 -29.72
CA LEU A 134 2.39 20.73 -30.00
C LEU A 134 1.92 19.82 -28.85
N PRO A 135 2.20 20.13 -27.57
CA PRO A 135 1.71 19.29 -26.47
C PRO A 135 0.19 19.12 -26.45
N LEU A 136 -0.56 20.15 -26.87
CA LEU A 136 -2.03 20.11 -26.90
C LEU A 136 -2.57 19.30 -28.09
N LEU A 137 -1.80 19.22 -29.17
CA LEU A 137 -2.14 18.40 -30.34
C LEU A 137 -1.81 16.92 -30.10
N CYS A 138 -0.76 16.64 -29.32
CA CYS A 138 -0.29 15.29 -29.02
C CYS A 138 -1.12 14.56 -27.95
N GLU A 139 -2.30 15.04 -27.59
CA GLU A 139 -3.24 14.29 -26.74
C GLU A 139 -3.99 13.22 -27.53
N HIS A 140 -4.18 13.47 -28.83
CA HIS A 140 -4.87 12.55 -29.73
C HIS A 140 -3.84 11.70 -30.45
N LYS A 141 -3.94 10.38 -30.27
CA LYS A 141 -2.98 9.39 -30.79
C LYS A 141 -2.74 9.56 -32.30
N GLU A 142 -3.80 9.73 -33.08
CA GLU A 142 -3.76 9.82 -34.53
C GLU A 142 -3.04 11.10 -35.00
N VAL A 143 -3.25 12.21 -34.29
CA VAL A 143 -2.59 13.50 -34.59
C VAL A 143 -1.11 13.42 -34.22
N ALA A 144 -0.78 12.80 -33.09
CA ALA A 144 0.61 12.58 -32.72
C ALA A 144 1.35 11.66 -33.69
N GLU A 145 0.70 10.62 -34.24
CA GLU A 145 1.28 9.77 -35.29
C GLU A 145 1.54 10.53 -36.59
N GLU A 146 0.68 11.49 -36.98
CA GLU A 146 0.92 12.38 -38.12
C GLU A 146 2.07 13.37 -37.85
N ILE A 147 2.10 13.96 -36.66
CA ILE A 147 3.20 14.84 -36.23
C ILE A 147 4.53 14.09 -36.24
N TYR A 148 4.54 12.86 -35.72
CA TYR A 148 5.72 12.01 -35.67
C TYR A 148 6.22 11.66 -37.08
N ARG A 149 5.32 11.24 -37.98
CA ARG A 149 5.67 10.95 -39.39
C ARG A 149 6.25 12.18 -40.10
N TYR A 150 5.66 13.34 -39.87
CA TYR A 150 6.21 14.60 -40.40
C TYR A 150 7.63 14.85 -39.87
N GLY A 151 7.88 14.61 -38.59
CA GLY A 151 9.24 14.70 -38.02
C GLY A 151 10.23 13.72 -38.67
N GLU A 152 9.81 12.49 -38.96
CA GLU A 152 10.62 11.49 -39.69
C GLU A 152 10.97 11.99 -41.10
N ASP A 153 9.97 12.44 -41.86
CA ASP A 153 10.12 12.85 -43.26
C ASP A 153 11.09 14.03 -43.44
N TYR A 154 11.16 14.93 -42.45
CA TYR A 154 12.00 16.12 -42.47
C TYR A 154 13.24 16.03 -41.57
N SER A 155 13.50 14.86 -40.96
CA SER A 155 14.59 14.66 -39.99
C SER A 155 14.58 15.68 -38.84
N ASP A 156 13.41 16.15 -38.45
CA ASP A 156 13.24 17.12 -37.37
C ASP A 156 12.95 16.36 -36.06
N SER A 157 14.01 16.20 -35.26
CA SER A 157 13.96 15.47 -33.99
C SER A 157 12.99 16.07 -32.98
N LEU A 158 12.67 17.37 -33.11
CA LEU A 158 11.80 18.08 -32.17
C LEU A 158 10.35 17.59 -32.25
N PHE A 159 9.82 17.41 -33.46
CA PHE A 159 8.44 16.92 -33.67
C PHE A 159 8.27 15.48 -33.21
N MET A 160 9.24 14.62 -33.53
CA MET A 160 9.25 13.23 -33.09
C MET A 160 9.30 13.13 -31.56
N TYR A 161 10.14 13.95 -30.92
CA TYR A 161 10.30 14.02 -29.48
C TYR A 161 9.00 14.44 -28.76
N TYR A 162 8.35 15.53 -29.20
CA TYR A 162 7.11 15.99 -28.57
C TYR A 162 5.99 14.95 -28.67
N ALA A 163 5.82 14.32 -29.84
CA ALA A 163 4.83 13.25 -29.99
C ALA A 163 5.16 12.03 -29.11
N ALA A 164 6.45 11.70 -28.97
CA ALA A 164 6.93 10.60 -28.13
C ALA A 164 6.69 10.83 -26.62
N ILE A 165 6.83 12.05 -26.10
CA ILE A 165 6.55 12.34 -24.67
C ILE A 165 5.11 12.00 -24.30
N HIS A 166 4.15 12.25 -25.19
CA HIS A 166 2.73 12.01 -24.88
C HIS A 166 2.29 10.57 -25.15
N HIS A 167 2.99 9.83 -26.02
CA HIS A 167 2.58 8.47 -26.39
C HIS A 167 3.72 7.43 -26.33
N LEU A 168 3.55 6.45 -25.44
CA LEU A 168 4.52 5.38 -25.21
C LEU A 168 4.93 4.61 -26.47
N HIS A 169 3.99 4.33 -27.38
CA HIS A 169 4.29 3.57 -28.60
C HIS A 169 5.21 4.35 -29.56
N LEU A 170 5.04 5.68 -29.63
CA LEU A 170 5.93 6.57 -30.38
C LEU A 170 7.27 6.73 -29.68
N ALA A 171 7.30 6.84 -28.35
CA ALA A 171 8.56 6.80 -27.60
C ALA A 171 9.33 5.50 -27.83
N LYS A 172 8.64 4.35 -27.85
CA LYS A 172 9.25 3.05 -28.18
C LYS A 172 9.76 3.02 -29.62
N LYS A 173 9.08 3.69 -30.56
CA LYS A 173 9.51 3.80 -31.96
C LYS A 173 10.76 4.68 -32.07
N LEU A 174 10.76 5.86 -31.43
CA LEU A 174 11.90 6.78 -31.33
C LEU A 174 13.14 6.07 -30.78
N PHE A 175 12.98 5.29 -29.71
CA PHE A 175 14.08 4.57 -29.07
C PHE A 175 14.62 3.37 -29.85
N LYS A 176 13.93 2.90 -30.90
CA LYS A 176 14.43 1.84 -31.77
C LYS A 176 15.47 2.35 -32.77
N ASP A 177 15.46 3.64 -33.08
CA ASP A 177 16.45 4.26 -33.95
C ASP A 177 17.69 4.63 -33.11
N ASP A 178 18.80 3.95 -33.37
CA ASP A 178 20.05 4.16 -32.63
C ASP A 178 20.62 5.57 -32.84
N ILE A 179 20.48 6.15 -34.04
CA ILE A 179 21.00 7.48 -34.37
C ILE A 179 20.20 8.54 -33.62
N VAL A 180 18.87 8.46 -33.69
CA VAL A 180 18.00 9.38 -32.97
C VAL A 180 18.21 9.23 -31.46
N ARG A 181 18.28 7.99 -30.95
CA ARG A 181 18.50 7.71 -29.52
C ARG A 181 19.79 8.32 -28.99
N GLN A 182 20.89 8.20 -29.72
CA GLN A 182 22.20 8.73 -29.30
C GLN A 182 22.29 10.26 -29.38
N ASN A 183 21.47 10.89 -30.21
CA ASN A 183 21.42 12.35 -30.37
C ASN A 183 20.47 13.05 -29.40
N LEU A 184 19.72 12.32 -28.57
CA LEU A 184 18.84 12.92 -27.56
C LEU A 184 19.66 13.64 -26.49
N THR A 185 19.30 14.89 -26.22
CA THR A 185 19.85 15.69 -25.13
C THR A 185 19.41 15.13 -23.77
N THR A 186 20.14 15.48 -22.71
CA THR A 186 19.76 15.11 -21.33
C THR A 186 18.34 15.60 -20.97
N GLN A 187 17.92 16.76 -21.47
CA GLN A 187 16.57 17.28 -21.20
C GLN A 187 15.49 16.43 -21.88
N GLU A 188 15.74 16.00 -23.13
CA GLU A 188 14.82 15.16 -23.88
C GLU A 188 14.71 13.75 -23.27
N LEU A 189 15.84 13.16 -22.88
CA LEU A 189 15.87 11.89 -22.15
C LEU A 189 15.08 11.97 -20.84
N LEU A 190 15.21 13.08 -20.11
CA LEU A 190 14.48 13.30 -18.86
C LEU A 190 12.98 13.44 -19.06
N ALA A 191 12.55 14.16 -20.09
CA ALA A 191 11.11 14.31 -20.35
C ALA A 191 10.49 12.98 -20.79
N LEU A 192 11.16 12.24 -21.67
CA LEU A 192 10.71 10.92 -22.13
C LEU A 192 10.69 9.91 -20.99
N GLY A 193 11.73 9.89 -20.16
CA GLY A 193 11.79 9.01 -19.00
C GLY A 193 10.73 9.34 -17.94
N SER A 194 10.58 10.62 -17.59
CA SER A 194 9.55 11.05 -16.62
C SER A 194 8.14 10.75 -17.10
N ALA A 195 7.87 10.80 -18.41
CA ALA A 195 6.57 10.45 -18.97
C ALA A 195 6.31 8.94 -18.99
N HIS A 196 7.33 8.11 -19.25
CA HIS A 196 7.15 6.69 -19.54
C HIS A 196 8.11 5.80 -18.74
N LEU A 197 7.56 4.98 -17.84
CA LEU A 197 8.31 4.05 -17.00
C LEU A 197 9.19 3.09 -17.83
N GLU A 198 8.65 2.49 -18.90
CA GLU A 198 9.40 1.54 -19.73
C GLU A 198 10.55 2.19 -20.49
N ILE A 199 10.41 3.47 -20.85
CA ILE A 199 11.47 4.23 -21.48
C ILE A 199 12.57 4.53 -20.46
N THR A 200 12.22 4.92 -19.23
CA THR A 200 13.20 5.06 -18.15
C THR A 200 13.99 3.79 -17.91
N LYS A 201 13.33 2.62 -17.87
CA LYS A 201 14.03 1.33 -17.74
C LYS A 201 15.04 1.10 -18.87
N ARG A 202 14.68 1.44 -20.11
CA ARG A 202 15.59 1.34 -21.27
C ARG A 202 16.75 2.31 -21.15
N ILE A 203 16.49 3.56 -20.74
CA ILE A 203 17.54 4.56 -20.53
C ILE A 203 18.54 4.08 -19.47
N LEU A 204 18.06 3.51 -18.36
CA LEU A 204 18.93 3.01 -17.28
C LEU A 204 19.66 1.71 -17.63
N ALA A 205 19.18 0.95 -18.62
CA ALA A 205 19.82 -0.26 -19.11
C ALA A 205 20.89 0.01 -20.18
N ASP A 206 20.85 1.17 -20.85
CA ASP A 206 21.83 1.59 -21.86
C ASP A 206 22.98 2.37 -21.17
N PRO A 207 24.22 1.83 -21.14
CA PRO A 207 25.34 2.47 -20.45
C PRO A 207 25.67 3.86 -20.99
N HIS A 208 25.48 4.10 -22.29
CA HIS A 208 25.80 5.38 -22.90
C HIS A 208 24.81 6.46 -22.48
N LEU A 209 23.51 6.13 -22.50
CA LEU A 209 22.47 7.05 -22.05
C LEU A 209 22.52 7.27 -20.53
N MET A 210 22.86 6.22 -19.77
CA MET A 210 23.07 6.34 -18.33
C MET A 210 24.20 7.33 -18.04
N LEU A 211 25.32 7.28 -18.78
CA LEU A 211 26.43 8.21 -18.63
C LEU A 211 26.00 9.67 -18.93
N THR A 212 25.16 9.86 -19.95
CA THR A 212 24.55 11.17 -20.27
C THR A 212 23.65 11.69 -19.14
N LEU A 213 22.97 10.81 -18.40
CA LEU A 213 22.20 11.19 -17.22
C LEU A 213 23.08 11.46 -15.99
N THR A 214 24.10 10.64 -15.72
CA THR A 214 24.94 10.78 -14.52
C THR A 214 25.78 12.04 -14.52
N ASN A 215 26.15 12.55 -15.70
CA ASN A 215 26.84 13.84 -15.84
C ASN A 215 25.95 15.03 -15.41
N ALA A 216 24.63 14.84 -15.34
CA ALA A 216 23.68 15.81 -14.81
C ALA A 216 23.19 15.37 -13.42
N SER A 217 23.81 15.91 -12.37
CA SER A 217 23.56 15.54 -10.96
C SER A 217 22.11 15.61 -10.46
N SER A 218 21.18 16.21 -11.23
CA SER A 218 19.75 16.27 -10.90
C SER A 218 18.86 15.36 -11.76
N ALA A 219 19.41 14.72 -12.79
CA ALA A 219 18.67 13.97 -13.79
C ALA A 219 18.07 12.70 -13.19
N LEU A 220 18.90 11.87 -12.54
CA LEU A 220 18.46 10.63 -11.91
C LEU A 220 17.37 10.88 -10.85
N ARG A 221 17.52 11.94 -10.04
CA ARG A 221 16.52 12.35 -9.06
C ARG A 221 15.15 12.61 -9.70
N LYS A 222 15.10 13.33 -10.83
CA LYS A 222 13.83 13.66 -11.51
C LYS A 222 13.11 12.39 -12.00
N LEU A 223 13.85 11.41 -12.51
CA LEU A 223 13.28 10.13 -12.93
C LEU A 223 12.74 9.33 -11.75
N CYS A 224 13.47 9.32 -10.63
CA CYS A 224 13.02 8.66 -9.40
C CYS A 224 11.74 9.30 -8.82
N VAL A 225 11.62 10.64 -8.85
CA VAL A 225 10.41 11.35 -8.38
C VAL A 225 9.19 11.09 -9.28
N ALA A 226 9.41 10.80 -10.57
CA ALA A 226 8.32 10.50 -11.49
C ALA A 226 7.76 9.07 -11.29
N HIS A 227 8.60 8.12 -10.86
CA HIS A 227 8.26 6.70 -10.84
C HIS A 227 8.79 5.97 -9.59
N SER A 228 7.90 5.52 -8.70
CA SER A 228 8.26 4.78 -7.49
C SER A 228 9.07 3.50 -7.77
N LYS A 229 8.74 2.77 -8.84
CA LYS A 229 9.48 1.58 -9.28
C LYS A 229 10.91 1.88 -9.74
N ILE A 230 11.14 3.08 -10.27
CA ILE A 230 12.48 3.51 -10.64
C ILE A 230 13.24 3.98 -9.39
N ALA A 231 12.58 4.71 -8.49
CA ALA A 231 13.17 5.09 -7.21
C ALA A 231 13.70 3.88 -6.45
N THR A 232 12.87 2.87 -6.23
CA THR A 232 13.27 1.61 -5.55
C THR A 232 14.39 0.87 -6.28
N TYR A 233 14.32 0.75 -7.62
CA TYR A 233 15.39 0.16 -8.43
C TYR A 233 16.72 0.91 -8.29
N VAL A 234 16.69 2.24 -8.35
CA VAL A 234 17.87 3.09 -8.22
C VAL A 234 18.47 3.00 -6.82
N LEU A 235 17.63 3.00 -5.79
CA LEU A 235 18.06 2.90 -4.39
C LEU A 235 18.69 1.54 -4.09
N ALA A 236 18.18 0.45 -4.67
CA ALA A 236 18.72 -0.90 -4.53
C ALA A 236 20.03 -1.13 -5.32
N ASN A 237 20.33 -0.30 -6.33
CA ASN A 237 21.54 -0.43 -7.14
C ASN A 237 22.69 0.42 -6.55
N PRO A 238 23.78 -0.19 -6.04
CA PRO A 238 24.87 0.56 -5.39
C PRO A 238 25.58 1.57 -6.30
N VAL A 239 25.66 1.30 -7.60
CA VAL A 239 26.32 2.19 -8.56
C VAL A 239 25.47 3.43 -8.78
N LEU A 240 24.16 3.27 -8.92
CA LEU A 240 23.24 4.38 -9.16
C LEU A 240 23.00 5.20 -7.90
N ASN A 241 22.79 4.55 -6.75
CA ASN A 241 22.53 5.25 -5.50
C ASN A 241 23.74 6.06 -4.98
N ALA A 242 24.97 5.67 -5.36
CA ALA A 242 26.18 6.43 -5.04
C ALA A 242 26.14 7.85 -5.63
N THR A 243 25.42 8.05 -6.73
CA THR A 243 25.28 9.36 -7.39
C THR A 243 24.28 10.30 -6.70
N LEU A 244 23.44 9.79 -5.79
CA LEU A 244 22.46 10.60 -5.06
C LEU A 244 23.13 11.30 -3.87
N ASN A 245 22.59 12.39 -3.35
CA ASN A 245 23.04 12.98 -2.08
C ASN A 245 21.88 13.02 -1.09
N GLY A 246 22.13 13.37 0.17
CA GLY A 246 21.08 13.42 1.20
C GLY A 246 19.83 14.20 0.77
N LYS A 247 20.01 15.35 0.11
CA LYS A 247 18.90 16.15 -0.44
C LYS A 247 18.11 15.42 -1.53
N SER A 248 18.80 14.69 -2.40
CA SER A 248 18.14 13.92 -3.46
C SER A 248 17.41 12.70 -2.89
N LEU A 249 17.99 12.02 -1.91
CA LEU A 249 17.34 10.95 -1.17
C LEU A 249 16.08 11.45 -0.45
N ALA A 250 16.15 12.60 0.21
CA ALA A 250 15.00 13.23 0.88
C ALA A 250 13.84 13.51 -0.09
N ILE A 251 14.13 14.09 -1.26
CA ILE A 251 13.13 14.40 -2.28
C ILE A 251 12.52 13.12 -2.86
N ILE A 252 13.33 12.08 -3.07
CA ILE A 252 12.85 10.78 -3.58
C ILE A 252 11.98 10.08 -2.54
N GLY A 253 12.44 10.05 -1.28
CA GLY A 253 11.70 9.48 -0.16
C GLY A 253 10.37 10.19 0.05
N ALA A 254 10.35 11.52 0.03
CA ALA A 254 9.10 12.28 0.18
C ALA A 254 8.12 12.15 -1.00
N ALA A 255 8.58 11.71 -2.17
CA ALA A 255 7.71 11.48 -3.32
C ALA A 255 6.97 10.13 -3.23
N HIS A 256 7.60 9.12 -2.61
CA HIS A 256 7.13 7.74 -2.65
C HIS A 256 7.42 6.99 -1.34
N LEU A 257 6.37 6.46 -0.70
CA LEU A 257 6.48 5.70 0.55
C LEU A 257 7.43 4.49 0.42
N ASP A 258 7.35 3.73 -0.68
CA ASP A 258 8.23 2.57 -0.91
C ASP A 258 9.72 2.98 -0.99
N ALA A 259 9.99 4.15 -1.56
CA ALA A 259 11.35 4.67 -1.65
C ALA A 259 11.82 5.15 -0.28
N ALA A 260 10.94 5.76 0.52
CA ALA A 260 11.25 6.16 1.88
C ALA A 260 11.58 4.95 2.77
N ARG A 261 10.80 3.86 2.67
CA ARG A 261 11.10 2.58 3.34
C ARG A 261 12.45 2.00 2.92
N ALA A 262 12.71 1.92 1.62
CA ALA A 262 13.98 1.42 1.10
C ALA A 262 15.19 2.27 1.55
N ILE A 263 15.03 3.59 1.66
CA ILE A 263 16.06 4.48 2.22
C ILE A 263 16.28 4.18 3.70
N TRP A 264 15.20 3.93 4.45
CA TRP A 264 15.25 3.69 5.89
C TRP A 264 15.90 2.35 6.26
N GLU A 265 15.55 1.28 5.54
CA GLU A 265 16.10 -0.07 5.74
C GLU A 265 17.60 -0.16 5.39
N SER A 266 18.10 0.76 4.56
CA SER A 266 19.51 0.79 4.18
C SER A 266 20.33 1.72 5.07
N HIS A 267 21.15 1.13 5.96
CA HIS A 267 22.05 1.88 6.84
C HIS A 267 22.92 2.91 6.07
N SER A 268 23.50 2.49 4.94
CA SER A 268 24.34 3.35 4.10
C SER A 268 23.62 4.56 3.49
N LEU A 269 22.32 4.45 3.24
CA LEU A 269 21.52 5.56 2.71
C LEU A 269 21.04 6.47 3.84
N LYS A 270 20.67 5.89 4.98
CA LYS A 270 20.27 6.60 6.20
C LYS A 270 21.38 7.52 6.73
N GLU A 271 22.64 7.07 6.75
CA GLU A 271 23.79 7.89 7.19
C GLU A 271 24.02 9.15 6.34
N ARG A 272 23.48 9.19 5.12
CA ARG A 272 23.61 10.35 4.20
C ARG A 272 22.52 11.39 4.44
N LEU A 273 21.53 11.09 5.28
CA LEU A 273 20.44 12.00 5.65
C LEU A 273 20.85 12.83 6.87
N GLY A 274 20.61 14.14 6.80
CA GLY A 274 20.66 15.02 7.96
C GLY A 274 19.26 15.20 8.54
N ASN A 275 19.14 15.88 9.67
CA ASN A 275 17.85 16.09 10.34
C ASN A 275 16.80 16.76 9.42
N GLU A 276 17.19 17.73 8.60
CA GLU A 276 16.27 18.37 7.63
C GLU A 276 15.76 17.39 6.55
N HIS A 277 16.61 16.43 6.15
CA HIS A 277 16.23 15.41 5.17
C HIS A 277 15.25 14.41 5.76
N LEU A 278 15.49 13.99 7.01
CA LEU A 278 14.59 13.11 7.76
C LEU A 278 13.22 13.77 7.97
N MET A 279 13.20 15.06 8.35
CA MET A 279 11.96 15.85 8.44
C MET A 279 11.17 15.85 7.13
N THR A 280 11.87 16.03 6.00
CA THR A 280 11.21 16.09 4.68
C THR A 280 10.50 14.78 4.37
N ILE A 281 11.11 13.64 4.73
CA ILE A 281 10.53 12.31 4.52
C ILE A 281 9.38 12.07 5.51
N SER A 282 9.56 12.36 6.80
CA SER A 282 8.56 12.10 7.84
C SER A 282 7.28 12.92 7.66
N LEU A 283 7.39 14.16 7.16
CA LEU A 283 6.23 15.01 6.83
C LEU A 283 5.42 14.48 5.65
N ALA A 284 6.07 13.81 4.71
CA ALA A 284 5.39 13.25 3.55
C ALA A 284 4.70 11.91 3.87
N HIS A 285 5.24 11.17 4.83
CA HIS A 285 4.86 9.80 5.15
C HIS A 285 4.81 9.59 6.67
N ALA A 286 3.65 9.90 7.27
CA ALA A 286 3.43 9.73 8.70
C ALA A 286 3.58 8.26 9.15
N GLU A 287 3.33 7.31 8.24
CA GLU A 287 3.38 5.87 8.49
C GLU A 287 4.77 5.38 8.89
N ILE A 288 5.82 5.98 8.34
CA ILE A 288 7.22 5.65 8.68
C ILE A 288 7.81 6.64 9.68
N ALA A 289 7.09 7.71 10.02
CA ALA A 289 7.58 8.69 10.98
C ALA A 289 7.81 8.03 12.34
N HIS A 290 6.93 7.14 12.78
CA HIS A 290 7.07 6.39 14.04
C HIS A 290 8.35 5.55 14.10
N ASP A 291 8.59 4.72 13.07
CA ASP A 291 9.82 3.93 12.95
C ASP A 291 11.05 4.85 12.88
N LEU A 292 10.90 5.99 12.20
CA LEU A 292 11.94 7.00 12.09
C LEU A 292 12.26 7.66 13.42
N PHE A 293 11.27 7.90 14.29
CA PHE A 293 11.48 8.43 15.63
C PHE A 293 12.15 7.40 16.54
N ALA A 294 11.78 6.11 16.46
CA ALA A 294 12.28 5.07 17.37
C ALA A 294 13.81 4.90 17.33
N ASP A 295 14.42 4.97 16.14
CA ASP A 295 15.87 4.76 15.97
C ASP A 295 16.73 6.01 16.21
N LEU A 296 16.12 7.18 16.42
CA LEU A 296 16.86 8.41 16.64
C LEU A 296 17.32 8.51 18.09
N SER A 297 18.52 9.07 18.31
CA SER A 297 18.92 9.42 19.67
C SER A 297 17.93 10.42 20.29
N ALA A 298 17.79 10.44 21.62
CA ALA A 298 16.88 11.36 22.30
C ALA A 298 17.08 12.83 21.89
N ALA A 299 18.33 13.23 21.61
CA ALA A 299 18.65 14.57 21.11
C ALA A 299 18.12 14.81 19.68
N GLN A 300 18.21 13.82 18.81
CA GLN A 300 17.66 13.89 17.45
C GLN A 300 16.12 13.84 17.46
N GLN A 301 15.52 12.97 18.28
CA GLN A 301 14.07 12.94 18.50
C GLN A 301 13.57 14.31 18.98
N SER A 302 14.22 14.90 19.98
CA SER A 302 13.87 16.22 20.50
C SER A 302 13.99 17.32 19.44
N SER A 303 15.07 17.31 18.64
CA SER A 303 15.26 18.24 17.52
C SER A 303 14.18 18.06 16.44
N LEU A 304 13.78 16.83 16.15
CA LEU A 304 12.80 16.48 15.13
C LEU A 304 11.38 16.88 15.58
N ILE A 305 11.01 16.57 16.81
CA ILE A 305 9.76 17.01 17.46
C ILE A 305 9.69 18.54 17.46
N THR A 306 10.78 19.23 17.81
CA THR A 306 10.83 20.71 17.81
C THR A 306 10.58 21.26 16.41
N ALA A 307 11.22 20.69 15.38
CA ALA A 307 11.00 21.10 14.00
C ALA A 307 9.57 20.79 13.50
N HIS A 308 8.99 19.66 13.92
CA HIS A 308 7.62 19.28 13.61
C HIS A 308 6.61 20.28 14.19
N ILE A 309 6.79 20.61 15.48
CA ILE A 309 6.02 21.65 16.18
C ILE A 309 6.18 23.01 15.48
N GLU A 310 7.39 23.39 15.04
CA GLU A 310 7.60 24.64 14.32
C GLU A 310 6.86 24.71 12.97
N ILE A 311 6.78 23.59 12.24
CA ILE A 311 6.04 23.51 10.98
C ILE A 311 4.55 23.61 11.24
N ALA A 312 4.06 22.86 12.22
CA ALA A 312 2.68 22.90 12.66
C ALA A 312 2.28 24.33 13.08
N ARG A 313 3.16 25.03 13.82
CA ARG A 313 2.99 26.46 14.17
C ARG A 313 2.99 27.39 12.96
N LYS A 314 3.83 27.15 11.95
CA LYS A 314 3.81 27.92 10.69
C LYS A 314 2.49 27.72 9.93
N GLN A 315 1.98 26.50 9.89
CA GLN A 315 0.67 26.19 9.31
C GLN A 315 -0.46 26.87 10.09
N LEU A 316 -0.44 26.81 11.43
CA LEU A 316 -1.38 27.54 12.29
C LEU A 316 -1.32 29.07 12.07
N ALA A 317 -0.14 29.63 11.85
CA ALA A 317 0.00 31.05 11.51
C ALA A 317 -0.69 31.37 10.17
N THR A 318 -0.65 30.43 9.21
CA THR A 318 -1.33 30.58 7.91
C THR A 318 -2.85 30.53 8.07
N VAL A 319 -3.39 29.73 9.00
CA VAL A 319 -4.85 29.68 9.29
C VAL A 319 -5.41 31.08 9.59
N ARG A 320 -4.64 31.93 10.29
CA ARG A 320 -5.07 33.30 10.62
C ARG A 320 -5.22 34.21 9.38
N SER A 321 -4.48 33.91 8.31
CA SER A 321 -4.47 34.70 7.06
C SER A 321 -5.54 34.27 6.04
N ILE A 322 -6.12 33.08 6.21
CA ILE A 322 -7.20 32.61 5.35
C ILE A 322 -8.46 33.44 5.65
N GLU A 323 -9.32 33.71 4.67
CA GLU A 323 -10.59 34.42 4.90
C GLU A 323 -11.76 33.44 5.06
N GLY A 324 -11.79 32.37 4.26
CA GLY A 324 -12.86 31.37 4.25
C GLY A 324 -12.90 30.48 5.50
N LYS A 325 -14.07 30.35 6.13
CA LYS A 325 -14.27 29.52 7.34
C LYS A 325 -14.00 28.03 7.05
N ASP A 326 -14.49 27.51 5.92
CA ASP A 326 -14.34 26.10 5.57
C ASP A 326 -12.88 25.74 5.24
N GLU A 327 -12.17 26.64 4.57
CA GLU A 327 -10.74 26.47 4.25
C GLU A 327 -9.88 26.50 5.52
N LYS A 328 -10.17 27.41 6.46
CA LYS A 328 -9.52 27.43 7.79
C LYS A 328 -9.73 26.12 8.52
N ARG A 329 -10.98 25.66 8.56
CA ARG A 329 -11.35 24.44 9.26
C ARG A 329 -10.69 23.22 8.63
N ALA A 330 -10.66 23.12 7.30
CA ALA A 330 -9.97 22.05 6.60
C ALA A 330 -8.48 22.03 6.94
N LEU A 331 -7.82 23.20 6.94
CA LEU A 331 -6.41 23.29 7.34
C LEU A 331 -6.21 22.91 8.81
N LEU A 332 -7.05 23.38 9.73
CA LEU A 332 -6.99 23.01 11.14
C LEU A 332 -7.14 21.50 11.35
N ARG A 333 -8.07 20.84 10.63
CA ARG A 333 -8.23 19.38 10.68
C ARG A 333 -6.98 18.64 10.21
N THR A 334 -6.38 19.08 9.11
CA THR A 334 -5.10 18.52 8.64
C THR A 334 -4.03 18.68 9.70
N VAL A 335 -3.92 19.86 10.31
CA VAL A 335 -2.94 20.14 11.35
C VAL A 335 -3.16 19.26 12.59
N MET A 336 -4.40 19.11 13.05
CA MET A 336 -4.76 18.24 14.19
C MET A 336 -4.44 16.77 13.92
N HIS A 337 -4.74 16.28 12.72
CA HIS A 337 -4.47 14.90 12.35
C HIS A 337 -2.98 14.62 12.20
N SER A 338 -2.21 15.58 11.69
CA SER A 338 -0.77 15.43 11.45
C SER A 338 0.11 15.79 12.65
N HIS A 339 -0.39 16.57 13.60
CA HIS A 339 0.41 17.15 14.70
C HIS A 339 -0.35 17.15 16.05
N PRO A 340 -0.68 15.98 16.63
CA PRO A 340 -1.40 15.90 17.90
C PRO A 340 -0.69 16.60 19.06
N GLU A 341 0.63 16.77 18.98
CA GLU A 341 1.44 17.48 19.99
C GLU A 341 1.10 18.98 20.15
N ILE A 342 0.44 19.59 19.17
CA ILE A 342 -0.03 20.98 19.26
C ILE A 342 -1.53 21.11 19.54
N ASP A 343 -2.25 20.01 19.80
CA ASP A 343 -3.69 20.04 20.10
C ASP A 343 -4.01 20.97 21.28
N ILE A 344 -3.14 21.01 22.30
CA ILE A 344 -3.29 21.95 23.43
C ILE A 344 -3.13 23.40 22.98
N GLU A 345 -2.22 23.68 22.04
CA GLU A 345 -2.00 25.03 21.50
C GLU A 345 -3.21 25.47 20.66
N ILE A 346 -3.77 24.54 19.86
CA ILE A 346 -5.01 24.75 19.11
C ILE A 346 -6.16 25.04 20.08
N TRP A 347 -6.33 24.19 21.09
CA TRP A 347 -7.35 24.34 22.12
C TRP A 347 -7.18 25.65 22.90
N SER A 348 -5.97 26.05 23.28
CA SER A 348 -5.77 27.25 24.11
C SER A 348 -6.09 28.56 23.38
N ASN A 349 -6.27 28.52 22.06
CA ASN A 349 -6.59 29.68 21.24
C ASN A 349 -8.10 29.76 20.93
N ILE A 350 -8.79 30.71 21.56
CA ILE A 350 -10.24 30.97 21.38
C ILE A 350 -10.61 31.12 19.89
N TYR A 351 -9.75 31.75 19.08
CA TYR A 351 -9.99 31.93 17.65
C TYR A 351 -10.12 30.60 16.90
N PHE A 352 -9.29 29.60 17.26
CA PHE A 352 -9.35 28.29 16.64
C PHE A 352 -10.56 27.52 17.15
N GLN A 353 -10.86 27.59 18.46
CA GLN A 353 -12.07 26.97 19.01
C GLN A 353 -13.35 27.43 18.30
N GLU A 354 -13.50 28.73 18.03
CA GLU A 354 -14.67 29.30 17.32
C GLU A 354 -14.77 28.87 15.84
N THR A 355 -13.67 28.40 15.27
CA THR A 355 -13.60 27.94 13.87
C THR A 355 -13.97 26.45 13.75
N LEU A 356 -13.72 25.66 14.79
CA LEU A 356 -13.97 24.21 14.84
C LEU A 356 -15.45 23.90 15.12
N GLU A 357 -15.93 22.76 14.62
CA GLU A 357 -17.23 22.23 15.04
C GLU A 357 -17.08 21.22 16.18
N VAL A 358 -18.21 20.81 16.76
CA VAL A 358 -18.30 19.86 17.87
C VAL A 358 -17.48 18.60 17.61
N ASP A 359 -17.59 17.99 16.42
CA ASP A 359 -16.86 16.76 16.06
C ASP A 359 -15.34 16.96 16.08
N ASP A 360 -14.87 18.15 15.72
CA ASP A 360 -13.45 18.48 15.74
C ASP A 360 -12.95 18.66 17.18
N LEU A 361 -13.77 19.29 18.04
CA LEU A 361 -13.48 19.43 19.47
C LEU A 361 -13.48 18.07 20.20
N VAL A 362 -14.36 17.15 19.81
CA VAL A 362 -14.36 15.76 20.29
C VAL A 362 -13.08 15.06 19.86
N SER A 363 -12.65 15.23 18.61
CA SER A 363 -11.42 14.64 18.11
C SER A 363 -10.19 15.12 18.92
N LEU A 364 -10.10 16.42 19.21
CA LEU A 364 -9.08 16.97 20.13
C LEU A 364 -9.17 16.36 21.53
N GLY A 365 -10.41 16.20 22.04
CA GLY A 365 -10.66 15.57 23.34
C GLY A 365 -10.19 14.13 23.39
N LEU A 366 -10.48 13.32 22.36
CA LEU A 366 -10.02 11.92 22.27
C LEU A 366 -8.50 11.80 22.24
N SER A 367 -7.82 12.76 21.61
CA SER A 367 -6.35 12.81 21.60
C SER A 367 -5.73 13.21 22.95
N HIS A 368 -6.39 14.09 23.73
CA HIS A 368 -5.75 14.70 24.90
C HIS A 368 -6.69 14.87 26.12
N GLU A 369 -6.33 14.28 27.26
CA GLU A 369 -7.13 14.27 28.50
C GLU A 369 -7.49 15.69 29.00
N ARG A 370 -6.51 16.61 29.02
CA ARG A 370 -6.74 18.01 29.43
C ARG A 370 -7.81 18.70 28.58
N ILE A 371 -7.87 18.41 27.28
CA ILE A 371 -8.88 18.96 26.38
C ILE A 371 -10.23 18.30 26.66
N ALA A 372 -10.27 16.96 26.77
CA ALA A 372 -11.48 16.24 27.14
C ALA A 372 -12.10 16.79 28.44
N ARG A 373 -11.28 17.03 29.47
CA ARG A 373 -11.71 17.63 30.75
C ARG A 373 -12.23 19.05 30.57
N SER A 374 -11.61 19.85 29.71
CA SER A 374 -12.07 21.21 29.42
C SER A 374 -13.38 21.22 28.64
N VAL A 375 -13.57 20.30 27.69
CA VAL A 375 -14.82 20.08 26.97
C VAL A 375 -15.92 19.66 27.94
N TRP A 376 -15.64 18.68 28.80
CA TRP A 376 -16.58 18.16 29.80
C TRP A 376 -17.06 19.24 30.77
N ASN A 377 -16.14 20.06 31.29
CA ASN A 377 -16.47 21.12 32.24
C ASN A 377 -17.19 22.32 31.60
N ASN A 378 -17.17 22.44 30.26
CA ASN A 378 -17.88 23.49 29.55
C ASN A 378 -19.34 23.04 29.29
N LYS A 379 -20.28 23.55 30.09
CA LYS A 379 -21.72 23.22 30.00
C LYS A 379 -22.30 23.42 28.59
N GLN A 380 -21.87 24.46 27.88
CA GLN A 380 -22.38 24.77 26.54
C GLN A 380 -21.89 23.75 25.50
N LEU A 381 -20.61 23.36 25.57
CA LEU A 381 -20.06 22.33 24.68
C LEU A 381 -20.63 20.96 25.03
N LEU A 382 -20.69 20.61 26.32
CA LEU A 382 -21.25 19.35 26.79
C LEU A 382 -22.71 19.17 26.34
N SER A 383 -23.52 20.25 26.31
CA SER A 383 -24.90 20.18 25.81
C SER A 383 -25.03 19.99 24.29
N GLN A 384 -23.95 20.19 23.54
CA GLN A 384 -23.90 19.96 22.10
C GLN A 384 -23.39 18.57 21.73
N LEU A 385 -22.74 17.88 22.67
CA LEU A 385 -22.26 16.51 22.48
C LEU A 385 -23.42 15.52 22.52
N THR A 386 -23.41 14.57 21.59
CA THR A 386 -24.27 13.40 21.65
C THR A 386 -23.88 12.49 22.83
N ASP A 387 -24.80 11.60 23.23
CA ASP A 387 -24.51 10.57 24.23
C ASP A 387 -23.30 9.73 23.82
N GLU A 388 -23.22 9.33 22.55
CA GLU A 388 -22.11 8.54 21.97
C GLU A 388 -20.77 9.28 22.07
N GLN A 389 -20.74 10.58 21.77
CA GLN A 389 -19.52 11.38 21.89
C GLN A 389 -19.07 11.57 23.34
N GLN A 390 -20.02 11.76 24.26
CA GLN A 390 -19.71 11.80 25.70
C GLN A 390 -19.12 10.46 26.16
N MET A 391 -19.68 9.34 25.69
CA MET A 391 -19.20 8.00 25.99
C MET A 391 -17.80 7.73 25.42
N ALA A 392 -17.54 8.09 24.16
CA ALA A 392 -16.23 7.93 23.55
C ALA A 392 -15.13 8.67 24.32
N LEU A 393 -15.41 9.88 24.84
CA LEU A 393 -14.49 10.60 25.71
C LEU A 393 -14.26 9.87 27.04
N GLY A 394 -15.31 9.25 27.61
CA GLY A 394 -15.24 8.43 28.82
C GLY A 394 -14.42 7.17 28.63
N GLU A 395 -14.68 6.40 27.58
CA GLU A 395 -13.93 5.19 27.22
C GLU A 395 -12.44 5.52 27.03
N ARG A 396 -12.12 6.68 26.47
CA ARG A 396 -10.72 7.08 26.24
C ARG A 396 -10.03 7.60 27.50
N HIS A 397 -10.73 8.34 28.36
CA HIS A 397 -10.13 9.08 29.48
C HIS A 397 -10.81 8.76 30.82
N LEU A 398 -10.06 8.17 31.75
CA LEU A 398 -10.55 7.77 33.07
C LEU A 398 -11.25 8.90 33.83
N CYS A 399 -10.70 10.13 33.81
CA CYS A 399 -11.31 11.25 34.54
C CYS A 399 -12.71 11.63 34.01
N ILE A 400 -12.97 11.37 32.73
CA ILE A 400 -14.28 11.58 32.12
C ILE A 400 -15.20 10.41 32.46
N ALA A 401 -14.71 9.17 32.43
CA ALA A 401 -15.46 8.00 32.87
C ALA A 401 -15.97 8.16 34.32
N GLU A 402 -15.09 8.59 35.25
CA GLU A 402 -15.45 8.88 36.65
C GLU A 402 -16.55 9.95 36.74
N ALA A 403 -16.44 11.00 35.92
CA ALA A 403 -17.45 12.06 35.89
C ALA A 403 -18.79 11.57 35.32
N ILE A 404 -18.79 10.72 34.29
CA ILE A 404 -20.01 10.10 33.74
C ILE A 404 -20.71 9.27 34.81
N VAL A 405 -19.98 8.37 35.48
CA VAL A 405 -20.53 7.46 36.51
C VAL A 405 -21.16 8.26 37.67
N LYS A 406 -20.54 9.38 38.04
CA LYS A 406 -20.99 10.24 39.15
C LYS A 406 -22.13 11.20 38.77
N GLU A 407 -22.05 11.85 37.62
CA GLU A 407 -22.85 13.04 37.31
C GLU A 407 -23.96 12.78 36.27
N LYS A 408 -23.89 11.69 35.50
CA LYS A 408 -24.77 11.42 34.34
C LYS A 408 -25.42 10.03 34.42
N PRO A 409 -26.41 9.81 35.31
CA PRO A 409 -27.02 8.50 35.52
C PRO A 409 -27.72 7.94 34.27
N ALA A 410 -28.24 8.79 33.37
CA ALA A 410 -28.86 8.34 32.12
C ALA A 410 -27.85 7.77 31.11
N LEU A 411 -26.64 8.36 31.02
CA LEU A 411 -25.55 7.83 30.19
C LEU A 411 -24.97 6.57 30.81
N ARG A 412 -24.76 6.62 32.13
CA ARG A 412 -24.29 5.49 32.92
C ARG A 412 -25.09 4.23 32.61
N LYS A 413 -26.43 4.29 32.72
CA LYS A 413 -27.28 3.11 32.51
C LYS A 413 -27.15 2.46 31.12
N LYS A 414 -26.76 3.21 30.09
CA LYS A 414 -26.62 2.68 28.72
C LYS A 414 -25.27 2.00 28.45
N SER A 415 -24.24 2.35 29.23
CA SER A 415 -22.86 2.07 28.83
C SER A 415 -21.88 1.93 30.01
N LEU A 416 -22.40 1.63 31.20
CA LEU A 416 -21.58 1.42 32.40
C LEU A 416 -20.58 0.27 32.22
N ALA A 417 -21.00 -0.80 31.54
CA ALA A 417 -20.14 -1.93 31.19
C ALA A 417 -18.94 -1.47 30.34
N LEU A 418 -19.19 -0.75 29.25
CA LEU A 418 -18.13 -0.23 28.35
C LEU A 418 -17.08 0.61 29.08
N LEU A 419 -17.50 1.47 30.01
CA LEU A 419 -16.57 2.25 30.83
C LEU A 419 -15.74 1.37 31.78
N GLY A 420 -16.36 0.33 32.34
CA GLY A 420 -15.67 -0.65 33.18
C GLY A 420 -14.68 -1.48 32.37
N ILE A 421 -15.05 -1.95 31.18
CA ILE A 421 -14.16 -2.67 30.26
C ILE A 421 -12.94 -1.79 29.93
N ALA A 422 -13.17 -0.53 29.58
CA ALA A 422 -12.10 0.40 29.22
C ALA A 422 -11.17 0.76 30.39
N HIS A 423 -11.69 0.80 31.63
CA HIS A 423 -10.94 1.28 32.80
C HIS A 423 -11.12 0.38 34.02
N GLU A 424 -10.04 -0.29 34.44
CA GLU A 424 -10.01 -1.16 35.63
C GLU A 424 -10.54 -0.44 36.89
N LYS A 425 -10.18 0.82 37.08
CA LYS A 425 -10.63 1.61 38.23
C LYS A 425 -12.16 1.79 38.26
N ILE A 426 -12.79 1.92 37.09
CA ILE A 426 -14.25 2.02 36.99
C ILE A 426 -14.87 0.64 37.24
N ALA A 427 -14.30 -0.43 36.69
CA ALA A 427 -14.75 -1.79 36.96
C ALA A 427 -14.72 -2.12 38.47
N ASN A 428 -13.65 -1.74 39.16
CA ASN A 428 -13.53 -1.88 40.62
C ASN A 428 -14.59 -1.05 41.36
N GLN A 429 -14.83 0.20 40.95
CA GLN A 429 -15.90 1.04 41.53
C GLN A 429 -17.29 0.44 41.33
N ILE A 430 -17.55 -0.18 40.18
CA ILE A 430 -18.79 -0.91 39.90
C ILE A 430 -18.89 -2.08 40.88
N TRP A 431 -17.85 -2.90 40.96
CA TRP A 431 -17.82 -4.11 41.78
C TRP A 431 -17.97 -3.85 43.28
N GLU A 432 -17.36 -2.78 43.78
CA GLU A 432 -17.49 -2.37 45.19
C GLU A 432 -18.86 -1.77 45.53
N ASN A 433 -19.69 -1.45 44.53
CA ASN A 433 -20.97 -0.78 44.70
C ASN A 433 -22.14 -1.63 44.19
N GLU A 434 -22.84 -2.29 45.13
CA GLU A 434 -23.98 -3.16 44.84
C GLU A 434 -25.09 -2.47 44.02
N ALA A 435 -25.28 -1.14 44.17
CA ALA A 435 -26.27 -0.41 43.38
C ALA A 435 -25.87 -0.30 41.90
N LEU A 436 -24.56 -0.19 41.60
CA LEU A 436 -24.04 -0.16 40.24
C LEU A 436 -24.06 -1.55 39.61
N ILE A 437 -23.72 -2.61 40.37
CA ILE A 437 -23.84 -4.01 39.89
C ILE A 437 -25.29 -4.29 39.45
N LYS A 438 -26.28 -3.85 40.23
CA LYS A 438 -27.71 -4.03 39.90
C LYS A 438 -28.17 -3.30 38.64
N GLU A 439 -27.38 -2.35 38.13
CA GLU A 439 -27.66 -1.68 36.85
C GLU A 439 -27.16 -2.48 35.65
N LEU A 440 -26.27 -3.46 35.84
CA LEU A 440 -25.75 -4.32 34.80
C LEU A 440 -26.58 -5.60 34.65
N SER A 441 -26.71 -6.06 33.41
CA SER A 441 -27.10 -7.44 33.12
C SER A 441 -25.99 -8.42 33.52
N MET A 442 -26.33 -9.70 33.59
CA MET A 442 -25.32 -10.74 33.87
C MET A 442 -24.24 -10.78 32.78
N ASP A 443 -24.58 -10.63 31.51
CA ASP A 443 -23.61 -10.62 30.41
C ASP A 443 -22.64 -9.43 30.56
N GLU A 444 -23.17 -8.22 30.76
CA GLU A 444 -22.36 -7.01 30.98
C GLU A 444 -21.45 -7.11 32.22
N LEU A 445 -21.91 -7.79 33.28
CA LEU A 445 -21.08 -8.01 34.47
C LEU A 445 -19.91 -8.95 34.16
N PHE A 446 -20.13 -9.98 33.33
CA PHE A 446 -19.09 -10.91 32.92
C PHE A 446 -18.11 -10.30 31.91
N GLU A 447 -18.53 -9.35 31.07
CA GLU A 447 -17.62 -8.58 30.22
C GLU A 447 -16.57 -7.80 31.04
N LEU A 448 -16.91 -7.38 32.27
CA LEU A 448 -15.96 -6.72 33.18
C LEU A 448 -14.85 -7.67 33.70
N SER A 449 -14.99 -8.98 33.48
CA SER A 449 -13.97 -9.97 33.86
C SER A 449 -12.67 -9.86 33.06
N ILE A 450 -12.60 -8.99 32.06
CA ILE A 450 -11.34 -8.62 31.42
C ILE A 450 -10.30 -8.11 32.44
N HIS A 451 -10.75 -7.59 33.59
CA HIS A 451 -9.89 -7.20 34.70
C HIS A 451 -9.78 -8.33 35.72
N GLU A 452 -8.54 -8.68 36.08
CA GLU A 452 -8.22 -9.83 36.94
C GLU A 452 -8.96 -9.83 38.29
N ALA A 453 -8.99 -8.70 38.99
CA ALA A 453 -9.65 -8.59 40.29
C ALA A 453 -11.16 -8.85 40.21
N ILE A 454 -11.79 -8.41 39.11
CA ILE A 454 -13.23 -8.61 38.87
C ILE A 454 -13.51 -10.06 38.50
N ALA A 455 -12.70 -10.65 37.61
CA ALA A 455 -12.80 -12.06 37.26
C ALA A 455 -12.75 -12.96 38.50
N LEU A 456 -11.77 -12.73 39.38
CA LEU A 456 -11.64 -13.46 40.65
C LEU A 456 -12.83 -13.23 41.57
N GLY A 457 -13.31 -11.99 41.67
CA GLY A 457 -14.50 -11.65 42.46
C GLY A 457 -15.76 -12.39 41.98
N ILE A 458 -15.99 -12.41 40.66
CA ILE A 458 -17.12 -13.13 40.06
C ILE A 458 -16.97 -14.63 40.32
N TRP A 459 -15.77 -15.18 40.13
CA TRP A 459 -15.50 -16.61 40.28
C TRP A 459 -15.62 -17.11 41.72
N GLN A 460 -15.20 -16.31 42.70
CA GLN A 460 -15.34 -16.61 44.12
C GLN A 460 -16.79 -16.50 44.62
N SER A 461 -17.67 -15.82 43.88
CA SER A 461 -19.08 -15.69 44.21
C SER A 461 -19.86 -16.92 43.77
N ASP A 462 -20.23 -17.79 44.73
CA ASP A 462 -21.00 -19.01 44.46
C ASP A 462 -22.32 -18.74 43.71
N SER A 463 -23.00 -17.64 44.00
CA SER A 463 -24.27 -17.29 43.35
C SER A 463 -24.06 -16.91 41.87
N LEU A 464 -23.02 -16.13 41.55
CA LEU A 464 -22.71 -15.75 40.16
C LEU A 464 -22.15 -16.95 39.40
N ARG A 465 -21.22 -17.70 39.99
CA ARG A 465 -20.63 -18.89 39.38
C ARG A 465 -21.66 -19.98 39.07
N SER A 466 -22.62 -20.22 39.97
CA SER A 466 -23.66 -21.24 39.75
C SER A 466 -24.72 -20.83 38.72
N THR A 467 -24.88 -19.53 38.46
CA THR A 467 -25.82 -19.00 37.47
C THR A 467 -25.16 -18.70 36.11
N ALA A 468 -23.83 -18.73 36.05
CA ALA A 468 -23.06 -18.52 34.83
C ALA A 468 -23.40 -19.55 33.75
N THR A 469 -23.64 -19.04 32.54
CA THR A 469 -23.75 -19.86 31.32
C THR A 469 -22.39 -20.42 30.91
N ASP A 470 -22.37 -21.43 30.05
CA ASP A 470 -21.13 -22.04 29.58
C ASP A 470 -20.25 -21.01 28.82
N GLU A 471 -20.89 -20.08 28.09
CA GLU A 471 -20.21 -19.01 27.37
C GLU A 471 -19.56 -17.99 28.32
N GLN A 472 -20.26 -17.63 29.39
CA GLN A 472 -19.77 -16.75 30.45
C GLN A 472 -18.61 -17.39 31.24
N ILE A 473 -18.68 -18.68 31.54
CA ILE A 473 -17.58 -19.43 32.16
C ILE A 473 -16.35 -19.40 31.25
N ARG A 474 -16.53 -19.61 29.95
CA ARG A 474 -15.45 -19.51 28.96
C ARG A 474 -14.84 -18.11 28.92
N GLU A 475 -15.67 -17.07 28.90
CA GLU A 475 -15.19 -15.69 28.84
C GLU A 475 -14.28 -15.34 30.02
N ILE A 476 -14.71 -15.68 31.25
CA ILE A 476 -13.89 -15.49 32.45
C ILE A 476 -12.59 -16.31 32.37
N ALA A 477 -12.67 -17.55 31.90
CA ALA A 477 -11.49 -18.40 31.76
C ALA A 477 -10.48 -17.80 30.77
N ASN A 478 -10.93 -17.28 29.62
CA ASN A 478 -10.07 -16.64 28.63
C ASN A 478 -9.37 -15.39 29.19
N ASN A 479 -10.03 -14.65 30.07
CA ASN A 479 -9.50 -13.43 30.65
C ASN A 479 -8.59 -13.68 31.87
N ASN A 480 -8.68 -14.85 32.51
CA ASN A 480 -7.94 -15.15 33.72
C ASN A 480 -7.42 -16.60 33.78
N ILE A 481 -6.09 -16.72 33.69
CA ILE A 481 -5.36 -18.00 33.65
C ILE A 481 -5.56 -18.85 34.92
N MET A 482 -5.68 -18.23 36.09
CA MET A 482 -5.87 -18.95 37.36
C MET A 482 -7.25 -19.58 37.41
N ILE A 483 -8.28 -18.85 36.95
CA ILE A 483 -9.64 -19.36 36.86
C ILE A 483 -9.73 -20.46 35.80
N ALA A 484 -9.09 -20.28 34.64
CA ALA A 484 -9.04 -21.31 33.62
C ALA A 484 -8.40 -22.61 34.12
N ARG A 485 -7.30 -22.52 34.89
CA ARG A 485 -6.68 -23.68 35.55
C ARG A 485 -7.66 -24.38 36.50
N GLU A 486 -8.39 -23.63 37.32
CA GLU A 486 -9.41 -24.20 38.21
C GLU A 486 -10.54 -24.90 37.44
N ILE A 487 -11.03 -24.27 36.37
CA ILE A 487 -12.10 -24.82 35.52
C ILE A 487 -11.66 -26.15 34.89
N VAL A 488 -10.47 -26.20 34.31
CA VAL A 488 -9.95 -27.42 33.67
C VAL A 488 -9.60 -28.49 34.73
N ALA A 489 -9.16 -28.08 35.92
CA ALA A 489 -8.90 -28.98 37.04
C ALA A 489 -10.17 -29.56 37.69
N ASP A 490 -11.35 -29.01 37.44
CA ASP A 490 -12.64 -29.54 37.88
C ASP A 490 -13.35 -30.31 36.75
N ASN A 491 -13.57 -31.61 36.92
CA ASN A 491 -14.18 -32.46 35.89
C ASN A 491 -15.63 -32.07 35.52
N ALA A 492 -16.40 -31.47 36.43
CA ALA A 492 -17.77 -31.06 36.16
C ALA A 492 -17.79 -29.74 35.37
N LEU A 493 -16.90 -28.79 35.71
CA LEU A 493 -16.79 -27.52 35.00
C LEU A 493 -16.13 -27.69 33.63
N CYS A 494 -15.07 -28.49 33.54
CA CYS A 494 -14.40 -28.81 32.28
C CYS A 494 -15.37 -29.41 31.24
N LYS A 495 -16.32 -30.26 31.68
CA LYS A 495 -17.37 -30.83 30.80
C LYS A 495 -18.39 -29.83 30.25
N LYS A 496 -18.46 -28.62 30.81
CA LYS A 496 -19.30 -27.54 30.28
C LYS A 496 -18.67 -26.86 29.07
N LEU A 497 -17.36 -27.01 28.88
CA LEU A 497 -16.64 -26.45 27.75
C LEU A 497 -16.60 -27.48 26.60
N SER A 498 -16.81 -26.99 25.38
CA SER A 498 -16.56 -27.77 24.16
C SER A 498 -15.06 -27.98 23.91
N GLY A 499 -14.71 -28.95 23.05
CA GLY A 499 -13.33 -29.22 22.66
C GLY A 499 -12.61 -27.96 22.15
N GLU A 500 -13.23 -27.22 21.23
CA GLU A 500 -12.71 -25.96 20.69
C GLU A 500 -12.42 -24.92 21.79
N GLN A 501 -13.33 -24.80 22.77
CA GLN A 501 -13.18 -23.85 23.88
C GLN A 501 -12.03 -24.27 24.84
N LEU A 502 -11.93 -25.56 25.15
CA LEU A 502 -10.80 -26.10 25.93
C LEU A 502 -9.47 -25.88 25.23
N CYS A 503 -9.46 -25.98 23.90
CA CYS A 503 -8.24 -25.81 23.11
C CYS A 503 -7.83 -24.35 23.01
N THR A 504 -8.79 -23.43 22.94
CA THR A 504 -8.52 -21.98 23.07
C THR A 504 -7.83 -21.66 24.41
N LEU A 505 -8.31 -22.24 25.52
CA LEU A 505 -7.69 -22.06 26.83
C LEU A 505 -6.32 -22.73 26.93
N ALA A 506 -6.17 -23.93 26.37
CA ALA A 506 -4.92 -24.67 26.36
C ALA A 506 -3.82 -23.94 25.57
N ILE A 507 -4.14 -23.33 24.43
CA ILE A 507 -3.18 -22.58 23.62
C ILE A 507 -2.57 -21.38 24.38
N ALA A 508 -3.31 -20.81 25.33
CA ALA A 508 -2.85 -19.66 26.10
C ALA A 508 -1.83 -20.02 27.20
N ASP A 509 -1.83 -21.25 27.72
CA ASP A 509 -0.99 -21.65 28.85
C ASP A 509 -0.61 -23.13 28.84
N ILE A 510 0.67 -23.41 29.07
CA ILE A 510 1.21 -24.77 29.03
C ILE A 510 0.65 -25.67 30.14
N GLU A 511 0.39 -25.16 31.34
CA GLU A 511 -0.15 -25.99 32.43
C GLU A 511 -1.61 -26.38 32.13
N ILE A 512 -2.40 -25.44 31.60
CA ILE A 512 -3.75 -25.74 31.10
C ILE A 512 -3.68 -26.76 29.97
N ALA A 513 -2.78 -26.58 29.01
CA ALA A 513 -2.58 -27.54 27.92
C ALA A 513 -2.28 -28.95 28.43
N TYR A 514 -1.44 -29.08 29.46
CA TYR A 514 -1.18 -30.37 30.10
C TYR A 514 -2.42 -30.96 30.76
N LEU A 515 -3.21 -30.15 31.47
CA LEU A 515 -4.44 -30.62 32.11
C LEU A 515 -5.49 -31.06 31.10
N VAL A 516 -5.65 -30.32 30.00
CA VAL A 516 -6.55 -30.67 28.88
C VAL A 516 -6.06 -31.96 28.22
N PHE A 517 -4.77 -32.06 27.91
CA PHE A 517 -4.15 -33.27 27.33
C PHE A 517 -4.35 -34.51 28.20
N GLU A 518 -4.10 -34.41 29.50
CA GLU A 518 -4.23 -35.54 30.43
C GLU A 518 -5.66 -36.03 30.64
N ARG A 519 -6.65 -35.13 30.58
CA ARG A 519 -8.03 -35.45 31.00
C ARG A 519 -9.01 -35.62 29.87
N TYR A 520 -8.89 -34.80 28.83
CA TYR A 520 -9.85 -34.79 27.73
C TYR A 520 -9.45 -35.77 26.63
N LEU A 521 -8.15 -36.06 26.52
CA LEU A 521 -7.56 -36.65 25.32
C LEU A 521 -7.02 -38.07 25.53
N GLN A 522 -7.37 -38.75 26.63
CA GLN A 522 -7.07 -40.18 26.81
C GLN A 522 -7.82 -41.02 25.77
N GLY A 523 -7.20 -41.20 24.60
CA GLY A 523 -7.56 -42.19 23.59
C GLY A 523 -8.19 -41.66 22.30
N LYS A 524 -8.16 -40.35 22.01
CA LYS A 524 -8.55 -39.81 20.69
C LYS A 524 -7.68 -38.64 20.31
N VAL A 525 -6.99 -38.72 19.18
CA VAL A 525 -6.41 -37.54 18.51
C VAL A 525 -7.52 -36.89 17.70
N ASP A 526 -7.83 -35.65 18.02
CA ASP A 526 -8.63 -34.76 17.18
C ASP A 526 -7.76 -33.60 16.68
N LEU A 527 -8.30 -32.82 15.75
CA LEU A 527 -7.64 -31.65 15.19
C LEU A 527 -7.25 -30.64 16.30
N ASP A 528 -8.02 -30.60 17.38
CA ASP A 528 -7.80 -29.61 18.43
C ASP A 528 -6.54 -29.91 19.26
N ILE A 529 -6.19 -31.19 19.47
CA ILE A 529 -4.89 -31.56 20.09
C ILE A 529 -3.72 -31.04 19.27
N VAL A 530 -3.78 -31.21 17.95
CA VAL A 530 -2.68 -30.83 17.06
C VAL A 530 -2.46 -29.33 17.16
N LEU A 531 -3.53 -28.53 17.20
CA LEU A 531 -3.44 -27.08 17.42
C LEU A 531 -2.80 -26.72 18.76
N ILE A 532 -3.11 -27.44 19.85
CA ILE A 532 -2.45 -27.24 21.15
C ILE A 532 -0.95 -27.60 21.03
N ALA A 533 -0.65 -28.75 20.44
CA ALA A 533 0.71 -29.27 20.30
C ALA A 533 1.58 -28.36 19.41
N GLU A 534 1.03 -27.77 18.35
CA GLU A 534 1.71 -26.77 17.51
C GLU A 534 2.13 -25.53 18.30
N LYS A 535 1.39 -25.15 19.35
CA LYS A 535 1.74 -24.00 20.21
C LYS A 535 2.66 -24.35 21.36
N HIS A 536 2.68 -25.63 21.76
CA HIS A 536 3.38 -26.08 22.97
C HIS A 536 4.26 -27.31 22.70
N GLN A 537 5.56 -27.07 22.53
CA GLN A 537 6.58 -28.10 22.30
C GLN A 537 6.49 -29.28 23.27
N ALA A 538 6.24 -29.03 24.56
CA ALA A 538 6.20 -30.08 25.56
C ALA A 538 4.98 -31.00 25.41
N ILE A 539 3.87 -30.47 24.89
CA ILE A 539 2.69 -31.26 24.52
C ILE A 539 2.97 -32.03 23.24
N ALA A 540 3.58 -31.40 22.22
CA ALA A 540 3.97 -32.09 21.00
C ALA A 540 4.92 -33.27 21.28
N LEU A 541 5.98 -33.07 22.07
CA LEU A 541 6.89 -34.15 22.45
C LEU A 541 6.22 -35.27 23.26
N LYS A 542 5.14 -34.97 23.99
CA LYS A 542 4.38 -35.97 24.73
C LYS A 542 3.44 -36.75 23.81
N LEU A 543 2.79 -36.06 22.87
CA LEU A 543 2.02 -36.65 21.78
C LEU A 543 2.90 -37.63 20.97
N MET A 544 4.11 -37.20 20.61
CA MET A 544 5.10 -37.99 19.88
C MET A 544 5.75 -39.15 20.68
N LYS A 545 5.34 -39.38 21.93
CA LYS A 545 5.79 -40.52 22.75
C LYS A 545 4.71 -41.58 22.95
N THR A 546 3.54 -41.38 22.36
CA THR A 546 2.39 -42.25 22.53
C THR A 546 2.04 -42.86 21.17
N ASP A 547 2.47 -44.10 20.93
CA ASP A 547 2.36 -44.77 19.63
C ASP A 547 0.92 -44.71 19.08
N GLU A 548 -0.09 -44.94 19.93
CA GLU A 548 -1.50 -44.91 19.48
C GLU A 548 -1.96 -43.52 19.00
N LEU A 549 -1.33 -42.45 19.50
CA LEU A 549 -1.65 -41.08 19.09
C LEU A 549 -0.86 -40.71 17.82
N ILE A 550 0.37 -41.17 17.69
CA ILE A 550 1.17 -40.98 16.47
C ILE A 550 0.47 -41.65 15.28
N ASP A 551 -0.01 -42.89 15.47
CA ASP A 551 -0.74 -43.65 14.45
C ASP A 551 -2.05 -42.96 14.01
N ALA A 552 -2.58 -42.04 14.83
CA ALA A 552 -3.78 -41.28 14.55
C ALA A 552 -3.51 -39.92 13.88
N LEU A 553 -2.24 -39.48 13.78
CA LEU A 553 -1.89 -38.23 13.12
C LEU A 553 -1.88 -38.41 11.59
N GLU A 554 -2.46 -37.42 10.91
CA GLU A 554 -2.30 -37.29 9.46
C GLU A 554 -0.90 -36.73 9.13
N SER A 555 -0.38 -37.03 7.94
CA SER A 555 0.96 -36.58 7.51
C SER A 555 1.13 -35.06 7.63
N SER A 556 0.11 -34.29 7.22
CA SER A 556 0.11 -32.83 7.33
C SER A 556 0.13 -32.32 8.77
N GLN A 557 -0.44 -33.07 9.72
CA GLN A 557 -0.42 -32.70 11.14
C GLN A 557 0.97 -32.98 11.73
N LEU A 558 1.55 -34.13 11.40
CA LEU A 558 2.92 -34.47 11.79
C LEU A 558 3.92 -33.45 11.22
N GLN A 559 3.71 -33.03 9.97
CA GLN A 559 4.46 -31.97 9.31
C GLN A 559 4.37 -30.64 10.08
N ALA A 560 3.16 -30.19 10.41
CA ALA A 560 2.94 -28.92 11.13
C ALA A 560 3.66 -28.90 12.48
N LEU A 561 3.66 -30.02 13.21
CA LEU A 561 4.39 -30.16 14.48
C LEU A 561 5.91 -30.09 14.30
N GLY A 562 6.45 -30.72 13.25
CA GLY A 562 7.86 -30.63 12.89
C GLY A 562 8.28 -29.21 12.51
N VAL A 563 7.46 -28.52 11.72
CA VAL A 563 7.70 -27.11 11.36
C VAL A 563 7.68 -26.21 12.59
N ALA A 564 6.76 -26.45 13.53
CA ALA A 564 6.59 -25.62 14.71
C ALA A 564 7.73 -25.75 15.73
N HIS A 565 8.26 -26.96 15.95
CA HIS A 565 9.19 -27.23 17.07
C HIS A 565 10.44 -28.00 16.65
N ALA A 566 11.61 -27.45 16.97
CA ALA A 566 12.91 -28.04 16.63
C ALA A 566 13.11 -29.46 17.21
N ASP A 567 12.75 -29.72 18.47
CA ASP A 567 12.94 -31.06 19.05
C ASP A 567 12.00 -32.10 18.43
N VAL A 568 10.82 -31.67 17.99
CA VAL A 568 9.87 -32.54 17.28
C VAL A 568 10.38 -32.82 15.88
N ALA A 569 10.88 -31.81 15.15
CA ALA A 569 11.58 -32.02 13.90
C ALA A 569 12.77 -32.97 14.06
N HIS A 570 13.55 -32.84 15.14
CA HIS A 570 14.68 -33.72 15.41
C HIS A 570 14.21 -35.17 15.57
N LEU A 571 13.14 -35.38 16.33
CA LEU A 571 12.55 -36.70 16.54
C LEU A 571 12.05 -37.29 15.21
N ILE A 572 11.24 -36.53 14.45
CA ILE A 572 10.72 -36.94 13.14
C ILE A 572 11.87 -37.30 12.22
N LEU A 573 12.87 -36.43 12.04
CA LEU A 573 13.96 -36.64 11.08
C LEU A 573 14.96 -37.73 11.50
N SER A 574 15.02 -38.07 12.79
CA SER A 574 15.89 -39.13 13.31
C SER A 574 15.24 -40.51 13.24
N ASP A 575 13.92 -40.59 13.29
CA ASP A 575 13.16 -41.82 13.26
C ASP A 575 12.79 -42.22 11.82
N GLU A 576 13.00 -43.47 11.43
CA GLU A 576 12.69 -43.94 10.07
C GLU A 576 11.20 -44.10 9.84
N GLU A 577 10.46 -44.61 10.83
CA GLU A 577 9.02 -44.87 10.70
C GLU A 577 8.25 -43.54 10.61
N LEU A 578 8.61 -42.55 11.43
CA LEU A 578 7.99 -41.21 11.36
C LEU A 578 8.29 -40.48 10.04
N ARG A 579 9.46 -40.67 9.45
CA ARG A 579 9.79 -40.09 8.13
C ARG A 579 8.98 -40.72 7.02
N GLU A 580 8.73 -42.03 7.08
CA GLU A 580 7.94 -42.74 6.06
C GLU A 580 6.47 -42.32 6.05
N LEU A 581 5.98 -41.69 7.12
CA LEU A 581 4.64 -41.10 7.18
C LEU A 581 4.51 -39.77 6.43
N LEU A 582 5.63 -39.13 6.06
CA LEU A 582 5.67 -37.83 5.40
C LEU A 582 6.09 -37.98 3.94
N ASP A 583 5.51 -37.17 3.06
CA ASP A 583 6.00 -37.07 1.69
C ASP A 583 7.26 -36.17 1.57
N GLU A 584 7.84 -36.13 0.37
CA GLU A 584 9.08 -35.39 0.12
C GLU A 584 8.90 -33.87 0.28
N ASP A 585 7.73 -33.33 -0.04
CA ASP A 585 7.43 -31.90 0.08
C ASP A 585 7.21 -31.54 1.56
N GLU A 586 6.53 -32.40 2.32
CA GLU A 586 6.31 -32.22 3.75
C GLU A 586 7.63 -32.24 4.55
N LEU A 587 8.49 -33.22 4.29
CA LEU A 587 9.84 -33.30 4.88
C LEU A 587 10.67 -32.06 4.54
N THR A 588 10.55 -31.58 3.30
CA THR A 588 11.23 -30.38 2.82
C THR A 588 10.85 -29.14 3.61
N GLU A 589 9.57 -28.94 3.92
CA GLU A 589 9.13 -27.79 4.68
C GLU A 589 9.66 -27.81 6.12
N ILE A 590 9.67 -28.98 6.77
CA ILE A 590 10.30 -29.15 8.11
C ILE A 590 11.78 -28.76 8.06
N ILE A 591 12.49 -29.25 7.03
CA ILE A 591 13.92 -28.99 6.81
C ILE A 591 14.20 -27.49 6.64
N ILE A 592 13.37 -26.80 5.86
CA ILE A 592 13.49 -25.37 5.61
C ILE A 592 13.20 -24.56 6.89
N ALA A 593 12.19 -24.98 7.67
CA ALA A 593 11.81 -24.31 8.90
C ALA A 593 12.84 -24.49 10.03
N GLN A 594 13.51 -25.65 10.09
CA GLN A 594 14.37 -26.05 11.21
C GLN A 594 15.82 -26.40 10.79
N PRO A 595 16.58 -25.47 10.20
CA PRO A 595 17.91 -25.77 9.66
C PRO A 595 18.91 -26.24 10.74
N ALA A 596 18.80 -25.76 11.98
CA ALA A 596 19.68 -26.14 13.08
C ALA A 596 19.57 -27.63 13.45
N VAL A 597 18.38 -28.22 13.30
CA VAL A 597 18.13 -29.64 13.58
C VAL A 597 18.91 -30.52 12.61
N ILE A 598 18.94 -30.16 11.33
CA ILE A 598 19.71 -30.89 10.30
C ILE A 598 21.20 -30.84 10.62
N LEU A 599 21.70 -29.69 11.07
CA LEU A 599 23.09 -29.57 11.50
C LEU A 599 23.40 -30.54 12.63
N SER A 600 22.52 -30.64 13.63
CA SER A 600 22.66 -31.57 14.76
C SER A 600 22.67 -33.02 14.28
N ILE A 601 21.69 -33.42 13.45
CA ILE A 601 21.60 -34.78 12.94
C ILE A 601 22.84 -35.13 12.10
N LEU A 602 23.30 -34.23 11.23
CA LEU A 602 24.52 -34.45 10.46
C LEU A 602 25.76 -34.54 11.36
N GLN A 603 25.83 -33.75 12.43
CA GLN A 603 26.93 -33.84 13.40
C GLN A 603 26.90 -35.16 14.16
N ASP A 604 25.73 -35.64 14.61
CA ASP A 604 25.59 -36.90 15.32
C ASP A 604 25.92 -38.10 14.43
N ILE A 605 25.50 -38.05 13.17
CA ILE A 605 25.90 -38.99 12.12
C ILE A 605 27.43 -38.96 11.99
N LEU A 606 28.05 -37.79 11.84
CA LEU A 606 29.51 -37.69 11.68
C LEU A 606 30.30 -38.08 12.96
N ALA A 607 29.72 -37.90 14.14
CA ALA A 607 30.37 -38.14 15.43
C ALA A 607 30.27 -39.61 15.90
N ASN A 608 29.26 -40.36 15.46
CA ASN A 608 29.13 -41.77 15.80
C ASN A 608 30.27 -42.58 15.16
N GLN A 609 31.20 -43.07 15.99
CA GLN A 609 32.45 -43.72 15.56
C GLN A 609 32.27 -44.95 14.66
N ALA A 610 31.06 -45.53 14.57
CA ALA A 610 30.71 -46.57 13.61
C ALA A 610 30.87 -46.12 12.13
N PHE A 611 30.98 -44.81 11.87
CA PHE A 611 31.27 -44.26 10.55
C PHE A 611 32.69 -44.49 10.05
N ASN A 612 33.64 -44.76 10.94
CA ASN A 612 35.02 -45.08 10.53
C ASN A 612 35.19 -46.53 10.09
N ASP A 613 34.24 -47.42 10.43
CA ASP A 613 34.29 -48.85 10.13
C ASP A 613 33.33 -49.27 9.01
N LEU A 614 32.51 -48.35 8.48
CA LEU A 614 31.65 -48.62 7.33
C LEU A 614 32.51 -48.68 6.04
N PRO A 615 32.37 -49.73 5.21
CA PRO A 615 32.96 -49.75 3.87
C PRO A 615 32.50 -48.53 3.07
N ASP A 616 33.41 -47.94 2.29
CA ASP A 616 33.16 -46.69 1.54
C ASP A 616 31.84 -46.71 0.73
N ASP A 617 31.46 -47.88 0.22
CA ASP A 617 30.23 -48.08 -0.58
C ASP A 617 28.95 -48.03 0.27
N ALA A 618 28.99 -48.51 1.51
CA ALA A 618 27.88 -48.44 2.46
C ALA A 618 27.72 -47.02 3.00
N PHE A 619 28.84 -46.35 3.29
CA PHE A 619 28.86 -44.93 3.62
C PHE A 619 28.30 -44.08 2.48
N LEU A 620 28.72 -44.34 1.23
CA LEU A 620 28.18 -43.63 0.07
C LEU A 620 26.69 -43.89 -0.17
N ASN A 621 26.19 -45.09 0.07
CA ASN A 621 24.77 -45.40 -0.09
C ASN A 621 23.92 -44.78 1.02
N LEU A 622 24.45 -44.67 2.24
CA LEU A 622 23.81 -43.98 3.35
C LEU A 622 23.79 -42.46 3.13
N VAL A 623 24.94 -41.88 2.78
CA VAL A 623 25.06 -40.46 2.42
C VAL A 623 24.25 -40.15 1.17
N LYS A 624 24.18 -41.04 0.17
CA LYS A 624 23.27 -40.86 -0.98
C LYS A 624 21.82 -40.93 -0.57
N ARG A 625 21.38 -41.96 0.18
CA ARG A 625 19.99 -42.05 0.66
C ARG A 625 19.59 -40.81 1.45
N GLN A 626 20.49 -40.27 2.27
CA GLN A 626 20.25 -39.05 3.03
C GLN A 626 20.36 -37.79 2.14
N CYS A 627 21.35 -37.65 1.26
CA CYS A 627 21.48 -36.51 0.34
C CYS A 627 20.42 -36.48 -0.76
N ASP A 628 19.83 -37.61 -1.14
CA ASP A 628 18.71 -37.70 -2.08
C ASP A 628 17.45 -37.07 -1.44
N ILE A 629 17.28 -37.17 -0.10
CA ILE A 629 16.26 -36.44 0.68
C ILE A 629 16.54 -34.91 0.69
N PHE A 630 17.80 -34.48 0.50
CA PHE A 630 18.23 -33.08 0.64
C PHE A 630 18.50 -32.36 -0.70
N SER A 631 17.90 -32.82 -1.80
CA SER A 631 18.26 -32.40 -3.18
C SER A 631 17.85 -30.97 -3.60
N LEU A 632 17.29 -30.16 -2.68
CA LEU A 632 16.81 -28.80 -2.93
C LEU A 632 17.90 -27.71 -3.01
N PRO A 633 17.66 -26.62 -3.77
CA PRO A 633 18.57 -25.48 -3.88
C PRO A 633 18.90 -24.79 -2.54
N THR A 634 17.96 -24.76 -1.60
CA THR A 634 18.10 -24.11 -0.28
C THR A 634 19.04 -24.91 0.63
N THR A 635 18.92 -26.22 0.62
CA THR A 635 19.80 -27.14 1.37
C THR A 635 21.23 -27.12 0.83
N LYS A 636 21.41 -26.90 -0.48
CA LYS A 636 22.74 -26.64 -1.08
C LYS A 636 23.41 -25.38 -0.54
N HIS A 637 22.64 -24.33 -0.20
CA HIS A 637 23.17 -23.12 0.39
C HIS A 637 23.58 -23.34 1.86
N ILE A 638 22.77 -24.06 2.63
CA ILE A 638 23.04 -24.40 4.03
C ILE A 638 24.27 -25.33 4.12
N VAL A 639 24.34 -26.39 3.32
CA VAL A 639 25.51 -27.30 3.26
C VAL A 639 26.79 -26.55 2.84
N ARG A 640 26.68 -25.56 1.95
CA ARG A 640 27.80 -24.69 1.57
C ARG A 640 28.25 -23.81 2.74
N GLN A 641 27.31 -23.20 3.46
CA GLN A 641 27.59 -22.40 4.66
C GLN A 641 28.21 -23.26 5.77
N MET A 642 27.78 -24.51 5.96
CA MET A 642 28.40 -25.48 6.88
C MET A 642 29.85 -25.80 6.54
N ILE A 643 30.16 -26.02 5.27
CA ILE A 643 31.54 -26.26 4.80
C ILE A 643 32.39 -25.00 5.05
N ASP A 644 31.77 -23.84 4.93
CA ASP A 644 32.39 -22.54 5.17
C ASP A 644 32.48 -22.17 6.68
N ASP A 645 31.74 -22.82 7.57
CA ASP A 645 31.80 -22.54 9.02
C ASP A 645 32.58 -23.60 9.84
N ALA A 646 32.88 -24.77 9.25
CA ALA A 646 33.66 -25.82 9.93
C ALA A 646 35.13 -25.42 10.20
N LEU A 647 35.66 -25.84 11.36
CA LEU A 647 37.07 -25.65 11.75
C LEU A 647 38.03 -26.14 10.64
N PRO A 648 39.20 -25.48 10.43
CA PRO A 648 40.11 -25.78 9.31
C PRO A 648 40.52 -27.26 9.21
N GLU A 649 40.65 -27.93 10.36
CA GLU A 649 41.06 -29.33 10.49
C GLU A 649 39.98 -30.28 9.95
N ASN A 650 38.70 -29.97 10.21
CA ASN A 650 37.55 -30.72 9.72
C ASN A 650 37.25 -30.42 8.25
N ARG A 651 37.54 -29.20 7.77
CA ARG A 651 37.46 -28.87 6.34
C ARG A 651 38.41 -29.71 5.50
N VAL A 652 39.61 -30.03 5.99
CA VAL A 652 40.58 -30.85 5.27
C VAL A 652 40.14 -32.32 5.25
N HIS A 653 39.57 -32.83 6.34
CA HIS A 653 39.05 -34.20 6.40
C HIS A 653 37.80 -34.38 5.52
N LEU A 654 36.83 -33.45 5.58
CA LEU A 654 35.63 -33.44 4.73
C LEU A 654 35.98 -33.24 3.25
N LYS A 655 36.88 -32.31 2.93
CA LYS A 655 37.36 -32.12 1.54
C LYS A 655 38.13 -33.34 1.04
N GLY A 656 38.94 -33.97 1.89
CA GLY A 656 39.69 -35.18 1.55
C GLY A 656 38.78 -36.34 1.15
N LYS A 657 37.79 -36.68 2.00
CA LYS A 657 36.83 -37.75 1.70
C LYS A 657 35.90 -37.43 0.53
N LEU A 658 35.53 -36.16 0.32
CA LEU A 658 34.71 -35.75 -0.84
C LEU A 658 35.46 -35.77 -2.19
N TYR A 659 36.79 -35.59 -2.17
CA TYR A 659 37.63 -35.55 -3.37
C TYR A 659 38.05 -36.92 -3.90
N GLU A 660 38.12 -37.95 -3.05
CA GLU A 660 38.60 -39.28 -3.46
C GLU A 660 37.56 -40.10 -4.23
N ASN A 661 36.28 -39.68 -4.24
CA ASN A 661 35.23 -40.41 -4.94
C ASN A 661 34.79 -39.71 -6.23
N LYS A 662 35.01 -40.34 -7.40
CA LYS A 662 34.70 -39.76 -8.72
C LYS A 662 33.21 -39.46 -8.96
N LEU A 663 32.32 -39.95 -8.09
CA LEU A 663 30.88 -39.75 -8.19
C LEU A 663 30.40 -38.45 -7.54
N SER A 664 31.05 -37.97 -6.46
CA SER A 664 30.76 -36.68 -5.81
C SER A 664 31.21 -35.49 -6.64
N LEU A 665 32.20 -35.67 -7.53
CA LEU A 665 32.64 -34.62 -8.45
C LEU A 665 31.55 -34.19 -9.43
N ASN A 666 30.60 -35.07 -9.78
CA ASN A 666 29.48 -34.72 -10.67
C ASN A 666 28.34 -34.00 -9.93
N ILE A 667 28.15 -34.26 -8.63
CA ILE A 667 27.20 -33.55 -7.77
C ILE A 667 27.76 -32.17 -7.40
N VAL A 668 29.04 -32.07 -7.07
CA VAL A 668 29.74 -30.79 -6.86
C VAL A 668 29.83 -29.98 -8.16
N ARG A 669 30.04 -30.63 -9.31
CA ARG A 669 29.96 -29.98 -10.63
C ARG A 669 28.55 -29.59 -11.03
N ALA A 670 27.51 -30.29 -10.57
CA ALA A 670 26.12 -29.87 -10.75
C ALA A 670 25.77 -28.66 -9.85
N ILE A 671 26.34 -28.60 -8.64
CA ILE A 671 26.26 -27.45 -7.73
C ILE A 671 26.99 -26.23 -8.32
N PHE A 672 28.12 -26.42 -9.02
CA PHE A 672 28.86 -25.34 -9.69
C PHE A 672 28.33 -24.96 -11.08
N LYS A 673 27.61 -25.83 -11.80
CA LYS A 673 27.07 -25.55 -13.14
C LYS A 673 25.73 -24.80 -13.16
N LEU A 674 25.07 -24.64 -12.01
CA LEU A 674 23.81 -23.89 -11.90
C LEU A 674 24.01 -22.39 -11.62
N SER A 675 25.26 -21.89 -11.58
CA SER A 675 25.55 -20.47 -11.41
C SER A 675 25.75 -19.68 -12.70
N GLU A 676 25.48 -20.26 -13.88
CA GLU A 676 25.64 -19.57 -15.17
C GLU A 676 24.44 -19.80 -16.12
N VAL A 677 23.76 -18.67 -16.41
CA VAL A 677 22.83 -18.40 -17.53
C VAL A 677 21.32 -18.75 -17.36
N ASN A 678 20.55 -17.66 -17.36
CA ASN A 678 19.09 -17.47 -17.30
C ASN A 678 18.28 -17.96 -18.51
N PHE A 679 16.98 -18.25 -18.29
CA PHE A 679 15.73 -17.90 -19.04
C PHE A 679 14.63 -18.98 -18.77
N PRO A 680 13.34 -18.88 -19.19
CA PRO A 680 12.26 -17.89 -18.99
C PRO A 680 10.88 -18.52 -18.57
N LEU A 681 9.87 -17.66 -18.29
CA LEU A 681 8.40 -17.82 -18.51
C LEU A 681 7.59 -18.99 -17.87
N ASN A 682 6.63 -18.70 -16.97
CA ASN A 682 5.20 -18.52 -17.31
C ASN A 682 4.31 -18.08 -16.12
N LYS A 683 3.15 -17.50 -16.48
CA LYS A 683 2.17 -16.66 -15.76
C LYS A 683 1.13 -17.49 -14.92
N PRO A 684 -0.06 -16.92 -14.58
CA PRO A 684 -0.40 -16.04 -13.46
C PRO A 684 -1.51 -16.64 -12.57
N PHE A 685 -1.83 -16.04 -11.42
CA PHE A 685 -3.19 -16.16 -10.88
C PHE A 685 -3.68 -14.80 -10.39
N VAL A 686 -4.89 -14.45 -10.81
CA VAL A 686 -5.60 -13.20 -10.52
C VAL A 686 -6.70 -13.54 -9.54
N ALA A 687 -6.86 -12.73 -8.50
CA ALA A 687 -8.16 -12.51 -7.89
C ALA A 687 -8.23 -11.07 -7.37
N ASP A 688 -9.03 -10.27 -8.08
CA ASP A 688 -9.54 -8.99 -7.61
C ASP A 688 -10.52 -9.22 -6.46
N SER A 689 -10.50 -8.35 -5.45
CA SER A 689 -11.66 -7.64 -4.87
C SER A 689 -11.50 -7.34 -3.37
N VAL A 690 -12.37 -6.45 -2.88
CA VAL A 690 -12.63 -6.01 -1.49
C VAL A 690 -11.84 -4.74 -1.09
N ILE A 691 -12.41 -3.54 -1.28
CA ILE A 691 -13.34 -2.78 -0.40
C ILE A 691 -12.67 -2.37 0.93
N PRO A 692 -12.68 -1.07 1.30
CA PRO A 692 -11.89 -0.54 2.40
C PRO A 692 -12.43 -1.01 3.76
N GLN A 693 -11.59 -1.68 4.55
CA GLN A 693 -11.85 -1.86 5.97
C GLN A 693 -11.33 -0.66 6.76
N ARG A 694 -12.23 -0.09 7.55
CA ARG A 694 -11.96 0.86 8.63
C ARG A 694 -11.09 0.17 9.67
N SER A 695 -9.97 0.78 10.04
CA SER A 695 -9.19 0.40 11.21
C SER A 695 -9.37 1.46 12.30
N PHE A 696 -10.09 1.05 13.36
CA PHE A 696 -9.87 1.50 14.72
C PHE A 696 -8.54 0.92 15.22
N PHE A 697 -7.75 1.66 16.00
CA PHE A 697 -7.02 1.24 17.23
C PHE A 697 -6.06 2.36 17.70
N PRO A 698 -5.62 2.35 18.98
CA PRO A 698 -5.46 3.55 19.79
C PRO A 698 -3.99 3.87 20.07
N CYS A 699 -3.73 5.12 20.48
CA CYS A 699 -2.43 5.54 20.98
C CYS A 699 -1.95 4.69 22.16
N ILE A 700 -0.67 4.33 22.14
CA ILE A 700 0.17 4.14 23.32
C ILE A 700 1.29 5.17 23.22
N LEU A 701 1.33 6.10 24.17
CA LEU A 701 2.53 6.67 24.78
C LEU A 701 2.06 7.60 25.91
N MET A 702 2.29 7.14 27.14
CA MET A 702 2.35 7.98 28.35
C MET A 702 3.67 8.74 28.38
#